data_AF-A0A936T181-F1
#
_entry.id   AF-A0A936T181-F1
#
_cell.length_a   1.000
_cell.length_b   1.000
_cell.length_c   1.000
_cell.angle_alpha   90.00
_cell.angle_beta   90.00
_cell.angle_gamma   90.00
#
_symmetry.space_group_name_H-M   'P 1'
#
loop_
_entity.id
_entity.type
_entity.pdbx_description
1 polymer ?
#
loop_
_entity_poly.entity_id
_entity_poly.type
_entity_poly.pdbx_seq_one_letter_code
_entity_poly.pdbx_strand_id
1 'polypeptide(L)'
;MGCAPTPKAITAQKATPPKTNPPLVATASKPPQWFVEDASFWIDPTESGMHRGVAGVRFETQGRRIVGVADEPTNLDGAHNAPPWSAHGKEPCRYVFWRDNEVFGAAEWLGKARSVGTLPTAVYGTFDWLRGVGLMSASGMFVVQAETCAVDKLEIKNAAAAFASSTERALVLTALGHARLTVDGAKTFSDVTNELPSAVLLGRAGGDLHVSTGTDELFVVNAQGISRAGKRLEYRPHNEPPPDPEDRWPAEHGTTSPLEAAVTNGLLLPSGEALAADGGLVARVSLETGRATEILRFGSEGETCMPVAVSDRALVVCEVGRRASVIDAGSGQVERSFDIEREVVWDRFVAVDGEALGFIGSCDGRNPAPPVDVVSSASAASASTQRSPIFCARTTSGTWVEHTLEAADATDLLAWIPRSDGGAVALVAVPGTFLHGVASVETRGSLRVVRVARNAPPLDVSTYMYETPKLVSRALRVLPDGSIEGWLSSGHSAAGQMAITIDSAGRARQHPLPARTSTLAASGRFALVRTDDNRYFESTDFGRSFQPIDPPPGRQSEPVAASAVGGQIGSLLRIGWGAQTQATPPEPTAVEHTPMLSRRIPPVVRLGCRFSGPPASSRISDGFGLGFTKTPMPQMAPGRISLAGAFYVPWRNVPHSLAGNAEFVFVPLLDLAAPVQRASVPLSRLESNERMSYEIRLGFVLDGTTAWPVAAERFSRCPAALVDEAGLTVPFGECVDDPTVGVAVDGRVFFMHAETTNTTRGRATIKISTAALTADRSGKTNRRGTNLEPLATHYVSVGIYPYKYAAGVRGKTPVLVAIDAAGSATLAPIDPARGTLGPEETLVSLDKLKPGNDAQCSEAPDDVRVLFPFTSEIGLAAKGLPGVRDSEHGGLAIIRWSSRRACLDAIDMSVHDERHEADFSLHIAQGPVRKLVARFDKPHQGKGTLAIITYGTEVRQPVVCEGASP
;
A
#
# COMPACT_ATOMS: atom_id res chain seq x y z
N MET A 1 -18.10 -35.37 85.20
CA MET A 1 -16.84 -35.38 84.43
C MET A 1 -17.02 -36.38 83.28
N GLY A 2 -17.24 -35.91 82.06
CA GLY A 2 -17.50 -36.76 80.88
C GLY A 2 -16.42 -36.55 79.83
N CYS A 3 -15.84 -37.66 79.34
CA CYS A 3 -14.79 -37.67 78.31
C CYS A 3 -15.40 -37.67 76.90
N ALA A 4 -14.74 -36.95 75.98
CA ALA A 4 -15.13 -36.77 74.58
C ALA A 4 -14.80 -37.99 73.69
N PRO A 5 -15.53 -38.22 72.57
CA PRO A 5 -15.24 -39.30 71.64
C PRO A 5 -14.26 -38.90 70.52
N THR A 6 -13.48 -39.88 70.08
CA THR A 6 -12.42 -39.82 69.05
C THR A 6 -13.00 -39.81 67.61
N PRO A 7 -12.35 -39.18 66.61
CA PRO A 7 -12.86 -39.15 65.23
C PRO A 7 -12.58 -40.46 64.47
N LYS A 8 -13.55 -40.93 63.68
CA LYS A 8 -13.41 -42.06 62.74
C LYS A 8 -12.64 -41.64 61.49
N ALA A 9 -11.71 -42.49 61.05
CA ALA A 9 -11.00 -42.36 59.79
C ALA A 9 -11.95 -42.53 58.59
N ILE A 10 -11.84 -41.62 57.61
CA ILE A 10 -12.54 -41.67 56.32
C ILE A 10 -11.64 -42.42 55.33
N THR A 11 -12.10 -43.57 54.84
CA THR A 11 -11.45 -44.35 53.79
C THR A 11 -11.74 -43.68 52.44
N ALA A 12 -10.70 -43.24 51.72
CA ALA A 12 -10.82 -42.63 50.40
C ALA A 12 -11.35 -43.65 49.37
N GLN A 13 -12.51 -43.36 48.79
CA GLN A 13 -13.07 -44.10 47.67
C GLN A 13 -12.27 -43.79 46.39
N LYS A 14 -11.78 -44.83 45.73
CA LYS A 14 -11.02 -44.75 44.47
C LYS A 14 -11.92 -44.18 43.38
N ALA A 15 -11.69 -42.94 42.95
CA ALA A 15 -12.47 -42.28 41.91
C ALA A 15 -12.34 -43.04 40.58
N THR A 16 -13.47 -43.38 39.98
CA THR A 16 -13.55 -43.91 38.62
C THR A 16 -12.98 -42.87 37.65
N PRO A 17 -12.09 -43.22 36.70
CA PRO A 17 -11.56 -42.27 35.73
C PRO A 17 -12.72 -41.63 34.95
N PRO A 18 -12.74 -40.29 34.81
CA PRO A 18 -13.79 -39.61 34.06
C PRO A 18 -13.82 -40.12 32.61
N LYS A 19 -15.02 -40.28 32.06
CA LYS A 19 -15.21 -40.55 30.63
C LYS A 19 -14.48 -39.46 29.85
N THR A 20 -13.51 -39.85 29.02
CA THR A 20 -12.82 -38.96 28.10
C THR A 20 -13.85 -38.37 27.13
N ASN A 21 -14.11 -37.07 27.24
CA ASN A 21 -14.88 -36.35 26.24
C ASN A 21 -14.15 -36.43 24.89
N PRO A 22 -14.88 -36.48 23.76
CA PRO A 22 -14.25 -36.39 22.45
C PRO A 22 -13.41 -35.11 22.35
N PRO A 23 -12.27 -35.14 21.62
CA PRO A 23 -11.42 -33.97 21.45
C PRO A 23 -12.24 -32.79 20.91
N LEU A 24 -12.08 -31.62 21.53
CA LEU A 24 -12.81 -30.39 21.18
C LEU A 24 -12.38 -29.80 19.83
N VAL A 25 -11.24 -30.21 19.29
CA VAL A 25 -10.76 -29.73 17.99
C VAL A 25 -11.29 -30.66 16.90
N ALA A 26 -12.27 -30.19 16.13
CA ALA A 26 -12.77 -30.91 14.98
C ALA A 26 -11.68 -31.07 13.91
N THR A 27 -11.59 -32.26 13.32
CA THR A 27 -10.96 -32.43 12.01
C THR A 27 -11.99 -32.06 10.95
N ALA A 28 -11.70 -31.06 10.11
CA ALA A 28 -12.58 -30.68 9.01
C ALA A 28 -12.86 -31.91 8.13
N SER A 29 -14.13 -32.31 8.03
CA SER A 29 -14.56 -33.48 7.24
C SER A 29 -15.00 -33.11 5.83
N LYS A 30 -15.24 -31.82 5.56
CA LYS A 30 -15.57 -31.30 4.25
C LYS A 30 -14.29 -31.00 3.47
N PRO A 31 -14.25 -31.23 2.15
CA PRO A 31 -13.12 -30.81 1.34
C PRO A 31 -12.94 -29.30 1.42
N PRO A 32 -11.69 -28.79 1.25
CA PRO A 32 -11.44 -27.36 1.28
C PRO A 32 -12.30 -26.61 0.27
N GLN A 33 -12.77 -25.43 0.66
CA GLN A 33 -13.62 -24.57 -0.16
C GLN A 33 -13.01 -23.18 -0.28
N TRP A 34 -13.22 -22.55 -1.43
CA TRP A 34 -12.76 -21.18 -1.70
C TRP A 34 -13.90 -20.18 -1.53
N PHE A 35 -13.58 -19.05 -0.91
CA PHE A 35 -14.47 -17.92 -0.68
C PHE A 35 -13.78 -16.62 -1.09
N VAL A 36 -14.60 -15.63 -1.40
CA VAL A 36 -14.15 -14.29 -1.82
C VAL A 36 -14.41 -13.31 -0.69
N GLU A 37 -13.40 -12.51 -0.34
CA GLU A 37 -13.48 -11.59 0.78
C GLU A 37 -13.81 -10.16 0.39
N ASP A 38 -13.12 -9.65 -0.63
CA ASP A 38 -13.15 -8.25 -0.99
C ASP A 38 -14.30 -7.92 -1.95
N ALA A 39 -15.01 -6.84 -1.63
CA ALA A 39 -16.09 -6.33 -2.46
C ALA A 39 -15.62 -5.76 -3.80
N SER A 40 -14.33 -5.43 -3.92
CA SER A 40 -13.73 -4.88 -5.14
C SER A 40 -13.85 -5.80 -6.36
N PHE A 41 -14.16 -7.09 -6.17
CA PHE A 41 -14.32 -8.04 -7.25
C PHE A 41 -15.73 -8.14 -7.81
N TRP A 42 -16.76 -7.60 -7.13
CA TRP A 42 -18.15 -7.83 -7.52
C TRP A 42 -18.57 -6.99 -8.72
N ILE A 43 -19.16 -7.65 -9.71
CA ILE A 43 -19.56 -7.03 -10.99
C ILE A 43 -21.07 -6.99 -11.16
N ASP A 44 -21.78 -8.07 -10.81
CA ASP A 44 -23.22 -8.16 -11.11
C ASP A 44 -23.91 -9.18 -10.19
N PRO A 45 -24.92 -8.76 -9.40
CA PRO A 45 -25.86 -9.71 -8.81
C PRO A 45 -26.84 -10.20 -9.88
N THR A 46 -26.96 -11.51 -10.02
CA THR A 46 -27.98 -12.11 -10.88
C THR A 46 -29.34 -12.18 -10.19
N GLU A 47 -30.42 -12.26 -10.96
CA GLU A 47 -31.78 -12.51 -10.42
C GLU A 47 -31.88 -13.79 -9.58
N SER A 48 -30.96 -14.75 -9.79
CA SER A 48 -30.91 -16.02 -9.05
C SER A 48 -30.22 -15.93 -7.68
N GLY A 49 -29.72 -14.76 -7.28
CA GLY A 49 -28.93 -14.59 -6.05
C GLY A 49 -27.48 -15.06 -6.17
N MET A 50 -27.01 -15.39 -7.37
CA MET A 50 -25.60 -15.60 -7.67
C MET A 50 -24.90 -14.27 -7.87
N HIS A 51 -23.65 -14.16 -7.42
CA HIS A 51 -22.80 -13.01 -7.68
C HIS A 51 -21.65 -13.38 -8.61
N ARG A 52 -21.19 -12.40 -9.38
CA ARG A 52 -20.12 -12.56 -10.36
C ARG A 52 -18.96 -11.67 -9.97
N GLY A 53 -17.75 -12.22 -10.01
CA GLY A 53 -16.56 -11.42 -9.74
C GLY A 53 -15.26 -11.89 -10.38
N VAL A 54 -14.27 -11.00 -10.38
CA VAL A 54 -12.95 -11.22 -11.00
C VAL A 54 -11.84 -11.03 -9.98
N ALA A 55 -11.05 -12.08 -9.71
CA ALA A 55 -9.86 -12.02 -8.86
C ALA A 55 -8.67 -12.69 -9.58
N GLY A 56 -8.28 -12.15 -10.74
CA GLY A 56 -7.39 -12.84 -11.67
C GLY A 56 -8.05 -13.98 -12.46
N VAL A 57 -9.22 -14.44 -12.05
CA VAL A 57 -10.10 -15.32 -12.84
C VAL A 57 -11.54 -14.90 -12.64
N ARG A 58 -12.40 -15.25 -13.59
CA ARG A 58 -13.85 -15.06 -13.49
C ARG A 58 -14.42 -16.20 -12.66
N PHE A 59 -15.23 -15.84 -11.67
CA PHE A 59 -15.90 -16.81 -10.82
C PHE A 59 -17.36 -16.39 -10.59
N GLU A 60 -18.17 -17.37 -10.21
CA GLU A 60 -19.51 -17.15 -9.66
C GLU A 60 -19.54 -17.61 -8.21
N THR A 61 -20.27 -16.87 -7.38
CA THR A 61 -20.45 -17.21 -5.96
C THR A 61 -21.92 -17.33 -5.60
N GLN A 62 -22.17 -18.14 -4.57
CA GLN A 62 -23.43 -18.17 -3.85
C GLN A 62 -23.14 -17.67 -2.43
N GLY A 63 -23.60 -16.46 -2.10
CA GLY A 63 -23.01 -15.71 -0.99
C GLY A 63 -21.54 -15.42 -1.28
N ARG A 64 -20.65 -15.71 -0.33
CA ARG A 64 -19.18 -15.57 -0.52
C ARG A 64 -18.50 -16.81 -1.12
N ARG A 65 -19.19 -17.96 -1.15
CA ARG A 65 -18.62 -19.25 -1.58
C ARG A 65 -18.49 -19.30 -3.09
N ILE A 66 -17.30 -19.60 -3.60
CA ILE A 66 -17.09 -19.84 -5.03
C ILE A 66 -17.75 -21.15 -5.43
N VAL A 67 -18.64 -21.09 -6.41
CA VAL A 67 -19.39 -22.26 -6.94
C VAL A 67 -19.10 -22.54 -8.40
N GLY A 68 -18.49 -21.59 -9.12
CA GLY A 68 -18.03 -21.76 -10.49
C GLY A 68 -16.80 -20.90 -10.77
N VAL A 69 -15.89 -21.41 -11.59
CA VAL A 69 -14.69 -20.70 -12.06
C VAL A 69 -14.59 -20.94 -13.56
N ALA A 70 -14.17 -19.95 -14.33
CA ALA A 70 -13.99 -20.12 -15.77
C ALA A 70 -12.86 -21.13 -16.07
N ASP A 71 -13.11 -22.07 -16.99
CA ASP A 71 -12.18 -23.18 -17.32
C ASP A 71 -10.84 -22.70 -17.88
N GLU A 72 -10.83 -21.59 -18.62
CA GLU A 72 -9.62 -20.96 -19.15
C GLU A 72 -9.21 -19.80 -18.23
N PRO A 73 -8.19 -19.96 -17.35
CA PRO A 73 -7.73 -18.90 -16.49
C PRO A 73 -7.04 -17.82 -17.34
N THR A 74 -7.81 -16.80 -17.71
CA THR A 74 -7.26 -15.54 -18.20
C THR A 74 -6.98 -14.70 -16.97
N ASN A 75 -5.71 -14.35 -16.72
CA ASN A 75 -5.34 -13.46 -15.60
C ASN A 75 -5.97 -12.08 -15.82
N LEU A 76 -7.11 -11.78 -15.21
CA LEU A 76 -7.86 -10.54 -15.44
C LEU A 76 -7.78 -9.61 -14.23
N ASP A 77 -7.60 -8.32 -14.49
CA ASP A 77 -7.53 -7.30 -13.43
C ASP A 77 -8.91 -6.77 -13.04
N GLY A 78 -9.91 -6.90 -13.92
CA GLY A 78 -11.28 -6.55 -13.61
C GLY A 78 -12.27 -6.83 -14.73
N ALA A 79 -13.53 -6.49 -14.48
CA ALA A 79 -14.62 -6.63 -15.43
C ALA A 79 -15.75 -5.63 -15.22
N HIS A 80 -16.64 -5.52 -16.20
CA HIS A 80 -17.84 -4.71 -16.15
C HIS A 80 -18.92 -5.34 -17.05
N ASN A 81 -20.18 -5.27 -16.65
CA ASN A 81 -21.31 -5.69 -17.49
C ASN A 81 -21.77 -4.54 -18.37
N ALA A 82 -22.13 -4.83 -19.62
CA ALA A 82 -22.75 -3.85 -20.50
C ALA A 82 -24.07 -3.36 -19.87
N PRO A 83 -24.34 -2.05 -19.86
CA PRO A 83 -25.55 -1.54 -19.24
C PRO A 83 -26.80 -2.08 -19.93
N PRO A 84 -27.92 -2.25 -19.21
CA PRO A 84 -29.09 -2.98 -19.68
C PRO A 84 -29.78 -2.36 -20.91
N TRP A 85 -29.57 -1.07 -21.20
CA TRP A 85 -30.08 -0.44 -22.42
C TRP A 85 -29.21 -0.68 -23.66
N SER A 86 -27.97 -1.14 -23.46
CA SER A 86 -27.03 -1.45 -24.55
C SER A 86 -26.94 -2.94 -24.86
N ALA A 87 -27.46 -3.80 -23.98
CA ALA A 87 -27.42 -5.25 -24.12
C ALA A 87 -28.82 -5.87 -24.00
N HIS A 88 -29.31 -6.48 -25.08
CA HIS A 88 -30.54 -7.26 -25.17
C HIS A 88 -30.35 -8.77 -24.88
N GLY A 89 -29.21 -9.15 -24.29
CA GLY A 89 -28.96 -10.47 -23.70
C GLY A 89 -28.25 -11.48 -24.59
N LYS A 90 -27.93 -11.13 -25.85
CA LYS A 90 -27.21 -12.01 -26.81
C LYS A 90 -25.97 -11.35 -27.41
N GLU A 91 -25.59 -10.20 -26.89
CA GLU A 91 -24.48 -9.41 -27.39
C GLU A 91 -23.16 -10.14 -27.12
N PRO A 92 -22.23 -10.12 -28.07
CA PRO A 92 -20.97 -10.81 -27.90
C PRO A 92 -20.03 -10.13 -26.89
N CYS A 93 -20.30 -8.88 -26.50
CA CYS A 93 -19.62 -8.14 -25.42
C CYS A 93 -20.59 -7.72 -24.32
N ARG A 94 -21.49 -8.62 -23.91
CA ARG A 94 -22.29 -8.42 -22.70
C ARG A 94 -21.42 -8.20 -21.46
N TYR A 95 -20.28 -8.90 -21.39
CA TYR A 95 -19.27 -8.70 -20.35
C TYR A 95 -17.98 -8.23 -20.98
N VAL A 96 -17.37 -7.22 -20.38
CA VAL A 96 -16.07 -6.68 -20.77
C VAL A 96 -15.10 -6.94 -19.64
N PHE A 97 -13.94 -7.49 -19.97
CA PHE A 97 -12.86 -7.79 -19.04
C PHE A 97 -11.58 -7.09 -19.50
N TRP A 98 -10.63 -6.89 -18.61
CA TRP A 98 -9.33 -6.37 -18.99
C TRP A 98 -8.19 -7.00 -18.19
N ARG A 99 -7.00 -6.97 -18.78
CA ARG A 99 -5.71 -7.23 -18.16
C ARG A 99 -4.75 -6.16 -18.63
N ASP A 100 -4.19 -5.38 -17.72
CA ASP A 100 -3.43 -4.17 -18.01
C ASP A 100 -4.22 -3.31 -19.01
N ASN A 101 -3.75 -3.25 -20.26
CA ASN A 101 -4.34 -2.52 -21.38
C ASN A 101 -5.02 -3.45 -22.41
N GLU A 102 -4.97 -4.77 -22.25
CA GLU A 102 -5.68 -5.70 -23.11
C GLU A 102 -7.14 -5.81 -22.69
N VAL A 103 -8.05 -5.75 -23.66
CA VAL A 103 -9.49 -5.76 -23.43
C VAL A 103 -10.09 -7.02 -24.05
N PHE A 104 -11.00 -7.64 -23.31
CA PHE A 104 -11.69 -8.86 -23.70
C PHE A 104 -13.20 -8.68 -23.62
N GLY A 105 -13.93 -9.42 -24.45
CA GLY A 105 -15.39 -9.51 -24.43
C GLY A 105 -15.88 -10.94 -24.23
N ALA A 106 -17.05 -11.12 -23.62
CA ALA A 106 -17.77 -12.38 -23.65
C ALA A 106 -19.29 -12.16 -23.64
N ALA A 107 -20.03 -13.09 -24.24
CA ALA A 107 -21.49 -13.14 -24.17
C ALA A 107 -21.99 -13.72 -22.83
N GLU A 108 -21.23 -14.65 -22.26
CA GLU A 108 -21.52 -15.34 -21.01
C GLU A 108 -20.38 -15.14 -20.01
N TRP A 109 -20.72 -15.07 -18.71
CA TRP A 109 -19.75 -14.72 -17.67
C TRP A 109 -18.58 -15.70 -17.58
N LEU A 110 -18.86 -17.00 -17.45
CA LEU A 110 -17.86 -18.08 -17.41
C LEU A 110 -17.49 -18.60 -18.82
N GLY A 111 -18.16 -18.12 -19.87
CA GLY A 111 -17.90 -18.53 -21.26
C GLY A 111 -16.54 -18.07 -21.79
N LYS A 112 -16.17 -18.41 -23.01
CA LYS A 112 -14.86 -18.02 -23.55
C LYS A 112 -14.70 -16.49 -23.69
N ALA A 113 -13.67 -15.91 -23.08
CA ALA A 113 -13.30 -14.50 -23.27
C ALA A 113 -12.48 -14.36 -24.55
N ARG A 114 -12.87 -13.42 -25.42
CA ARG A 114 -12.15 -13.13 -26.68
C ARG A 114 -11.50 -11.75 -26.59
N SER A 115 -10.25 -11.61 -27.04
CA SER A 115 -9.63 -10.28 -27.15
C SER A 115 -10.43 -9.43 -28.13
N VAL A 116 -10.71 -8.19 -27.75
CA VAL A 116 -11.47 -7.22 -28.56
C VAL A 116 -10.65 -5.97 -28.89
N GLY A 117 -9.55 -5.73 -28.18
CA GLY A 117 -8.61 -4.65 -28.47
C GLY A 117 -7.51 -4.50 -27.43
N THR A 118 -6.63 -3.53 -27.66
CA THR A 118 -5.58 -3.14 -26.73
C THR A 118 -5.57 -1.61 -26.63
N LEU A 119 -5.68 -1.09 -25.42
CA LEU A 119 -5.63 0.34 -25.14
C LEU A 119 -4.17 0.83 -25.09
N PRO A 120 -3.91 2.14 -25.23
CA PRO A 120 -2.55 2.68 -25.11
C PRO A 120 -1.93 2.52 -23.71
N THR A 121 -2.77 2.50 -22.66
CA THR A 121 -2.35 2.39 -21.25
C THR A 121 -3.30 1.48 -20.48
N ALA A 122 -2.89 1.03 -19.28
CA ALA A 122 -3.70 0.15 -18.45
C ALA A 122 -5.04 0.77 -18.06
N VAL A 123 -6.07 -0.07 -17.95
CA VAL A 123 -7.40 0.29 -17.44
C VAL A 123 -7.34 0.41 -15.92
N TYR A 124 -7.85 1.52 -15.38
CA TYR A 124 -7.92 1.74 -13.93
C TYR A 124 -9.35 1.97 -13.41
N GLY A 125 -10.35 2.01 -14.29
CA GLY A 125 -11.75 2.22 -13.91
C GLY A 125 -12.70 1.96 -15.06
N THR A 126 -14.00 1.88 -14.75
CA THR A 126 -15.08 1.61 -15.71
C THR A 126 -16.31 2.46 -15.43
N PHE A 127 -17.21 2.56 -16.40
CA PHE A 127 -18.47 3.26 -16.27
C PHE A 127 -19.51 2.76 -17.26
N ASP A 128 -20.79 2.96 -16.96
CA ASP A 128 -21.86 2.69 -17.92
C ASP A 128 -21.88 3.77 -19.00
N TRP A 129 -21.93 3.37 -20.28
CA TRP A 129 -21.99 4.32 -21.38
C TRP A 129 -23.16 4.08 -22.33
N LEU A 130 -23.41 5.04 -23.22
CA LEU A 130 -24.61 5.11 -24.09
C LEU A 130 -24.86 3.82 -24.90
N ARG A 131 -23.79 3.14 -25.33
CA ARG A 131 -23.84 1.96 -26.21
C ARG A 131 -23.00 0.77 -25.74
N GLY A 132 -22.54 0.80 -24.49
CA GLY A 132 -21.72 -0.28 -23.95
C GLY A 132 -20.96 0.11 -22.69
N VAL A 133 -19.81 -0.52 -22.50
CA VAL A 133 -18.96 -0.34 -21.31
C VAL A 133 -17.91 0.72 -21.58
N GLY A 134 -17.87 1.75 -20.73
CA GLY A 134 -16.77 2.70 -20.66
C GLY A 134 -15.58 2.14 -19.88
N LEU A 135 -14.37 2.35 -20.40
CA LEU A 135 -13.09 2.02 -19.77
C LEU A 135 -12.27 3.30 -19.58
N MET A 136 -11.72 3.50 -18.39
CA MET A 136 -10.85 4.62 -18.05
C MET A 136 -9.40 4.16 -18.04
N SER A 137 -8.54 4.86 -18.78
CA SER A 137 -7.10 4.61 -18.83
C SER A 137 -6.34 5.93 -18.76
N ALA A 138 -5.04 5.90 -18.45
CA ALA A 138 -4.26 7.13 -18.35
C ALA A 138 -4.22 7.92 -19.68
N SER A 139 -4.41 7.24 -20.81
CA SER A 139 -4.50 7.81 -22.16
C SER A 139 -5.88 8.37 -22.55
N GLY A 140 -6.84 8.36 -21.62
CA GLY A 140 -8.22 8.81 -21.81
C GLY A 140 -9.25 7.69 -21.66
N MET A 141 -10.48 7.98 -22.08
CA MET A 141 -11.62 7.06 -21.98
C MET A 141 -11.91 6.34 -23.30
N PHE A 142 -12.33 5.09 -23.18
CA PHE A 142 -12.67 4.21 -24.29
C PHE A 142 -14.04 3.57 -24.06
N VAL A 143 -14.70 3.14 -25.11
CA VAL A 143 -16.01 2.49 -25.06
C VAL A 143 -15.92 1.17 -25.81
N VAL A 144 -16.26 0.08 -25.13
CA VAL A 144 -16.48 -1.22 -25.77
C VAL A 144 -17.95 -1.33 -26.11
N GLN A 145 -18.27 -1.27 -27.40
CA GLN A 145 -19.64 -1.40 -27.92
C GLN A 145 -20.17 -2.81 -27.62
N ALA A 146 -21.31 -2.92 -26.95
CA ALA A 146 -21.84 -4.23 -26.55
C ALA A 146 -22.13 -5.13 -27.77
N GLU A 147 -22.80 -4.57 -28.78
CA GLU A 147 -23.25 -5.30 -29.98
C GLU A 147 -22.10 -5.78 -30.87
N THR A 148 -21.10 -4.93 -31.11
CA THR A 148 -20.04 -5.19 -32.10
C THR A 148 -18.71 -5.61 -31.48
N CYS A 149 -18.53 -5.41 -30.17
CA CYS A 149 -17.24 -5.47 -29.48
C CYS A 149 -16.17 -4.51 -30.02
N ALA A 150 -16.55 -3.48 -30.78
CA ALA A 150 -15.60 -2.46 -31.19
C ALA A 150 -15.14 -1.64 -29.98
N VAL A 151 -13.85 -1.28 -29.94
CA VAL A 151 -13.27 -0.42 -28.91
C VAL A 151 -13.01 0.96 -29.50
N ASP A 152 -13.81 1.95 -29.11
CA ASP A 152 -13.74 3.32 -29.62
C ASP A 152 -13.17 4.26 -28.56
N LYS A 153 -12.33 5.22 -28.94
CA LYS A 153 -11.93 6.31 -28.03
C LYS A 153 -13.09 7.29 -27.88
N LEU A 154 -13.40 7.68 -26.64
CA LEU A 154 -14.40 8.72 -26.40
C LEU A 154 -13.86 10.07 -26.86
N GLU A 155 -14.53 10.70 -27.83
CA GLU A 155 -14.09 11.97 -28.46
C GLU A 155 -14.33 13.22 -27.59
N ILE A 156 -14.24 13.08 -26.25
CA ILE A 156 -14.31 14.19 -25.31
C ILE A 156 -12.95 14.35 -24.68
N LYS A 157 -12.29 15.47 -24.99
CA LYS A 157 -10.94 15.74 -24.51
C LYS A 157 -10.95 15.91 -23.00
N ASN A 158 -9.95 15.33 -22.34
CA ASN A 158 -9.73 15.39 -20.90
C ASN A 158 -10.92 14.94 -20.06
N ALA A 159 -11.73 13.99 -20.54
CA ALA A 159 -12.75 13.34 -19.75
C ALA A 159 -12.11 12.61 -18.55
N ALA A 160 -12.46 13.02 -17.34
CA ALA A 160 -11.99 12.45 -16.07
C ALA A 160 -13.04 11.56 -15.41
N ALA A 161 -14.33 11.82 -15.61
CA ALA A 161 -15.39 10.83 -15.38
C ALA A 161 -16.46 10.92 -16.46
N ALA A 162 -17.16 9.83 -16.71
CA ALA A 162 -18.26 9.77 -17.65
C ALA A 162 -19.29 8.75 -17.15
N PHE A 163 -20.57 9.01 -17.38
CA PHE A 163 -21.63 8.07 -17.01
C PHE A 163 -22.87 8.32 -17.85
N ALA A 164 -23.51 7.25 -18.34
CA ALA A 164 -24.78 7.28 -19.03
C ALA A 164 -25.89 6.69 -18.18
N SER A 165 -27.11 7.23 -18.28
CA SER A 165 -28.32 6.63 -17.66
C SER A 165 -29.30 6.05 -18.69
N SER A 166 -29.07 6.31 -19.98
CA SER A 166 -29.83 5.77 -21.10
C SER A 166 -28.99 5.78 -22.39
N THR A 167 -29.60 5.44 -23.53
CA THR A 167 -28.99 5.59 -24.87
C THR A 167 -28.85 7.05 -25.33
N GLU A 168 -29.48 7.99 -24.64
CA GLU A 168 -29.55 9.41 -25.04
C GLU A 168 -28.86 10.35 -24.03
N ARG A 169 -28.94 10.00 -22.74
CA ARG A 169 -28.47 10.86 -21.65
C ARG A 169 -27.16 10.36 -21.04
N ALA A 170 -26.17 11.23 -21.02
CA ALA A 170 -24.92 11.01 -20.33
C ALA A 170 -24.28 12.31 -19.88
N LEU A 171 -23.51 12.24 -18.80
CA LEU A 171 -22.75 13.36 -18.26
C LEU A 171 -21.26 13.00 -18.27
N VAL A 172 -20.43 13.96 -18.65
CA VAL A 172 -18.97 13.86 -18.59
C VAL A 172 -18.41 14.98 -17.73
N LEU A 173 -17.51 14.62 -16.82
CA LEU A 173 -16.73 15.53 -16.00
C LEU A 173 -15.31 15.59 -16.55
N THR A 174 -14.80 16.79 -16.81
CA THR A 174 -13.44 16.98 -17.32
C THR A 174 -12.41 17.02 -16.18
N ALA A 175 -11.13 16.89 -16.53
CA ALA A 175 -10.02 16.96 -15.56
C ALA A 175 -9.85 18.33 -14.88
N LEU A 176 -10.53 19.37 -15.39
CA LEU A 176 -10.57 20.72 -14.81
C LEU A 176 -11.91 21.02 -14.13
N GLY A 177 -12.81 20.03 -14.00
CA GLY A 177 -14.06 20.14 -13.23
C GLY A 177 -15.27 20.65 -14.00
N HIS A 178 -15.20 20.77 -15.34
CA HIS A 178 -16.37 21.12 -16.14
C HIS A 178 -17.31 19.93 -16.33
N ALA A 179 -18.62 20.19 -16.33
CA ALA A 179 -19.65 19.19 -16.56
C ALA A 179 -20.28 19.37 -17.95
N ARG A 180 -20.27 18.30 -18.76
CA ARG A 180 -20.78 18.28 -20.15
C ARG A 180 -21.91 17.27 -20.26
N LEU A 181 -23.13 17.75 -20.51
CA LEU A 181 -24.33 16.92 -20.62
C LEU A 181 -24.70 16.69 -22.09
N THR A 182 -24.96 15.44 -22.45
CA THR A 182 -25.69 15.08 -23.67
C THR A 182 -27.08 14.59 -23.31
N VAL A 183 -28.05 14.96 -24.14
CA VAL A 183 -29.43 14.42 -24.10
C VAL A 183 -29.87 13.83 -25.45
N ASP A 184 -28.97 13.74 -26.42
CA ASP A 184 -29.25 13.31 -27.80
C ASP A 184 -28.36 12.14 -28.27
N GLY A 185 -27.77 11.41 -27.33
CA GLY A 185 -26.90 10.25 -27.61
C GLY A 185 -25.49 10.64 -28.07
N ALA A 186 -24.91 11.67 -27.46
CA ALA A 186 -23.59 12.24 -27.74
C ALA A 186 -23.45 12.87 -29.12
N LYS A 187 -24.54 13.34 -29.73
CA LYS A 187 -24.45 14.18 -30.95
C LYS A 187 -24.01 15.60 -30.57
N THR A 188 -24.46 16.10 -29.41
CA THR A 188 -24.03 17.38 -28.86
C THR A 188 -23.79 17.30 -27.35
N PHE A 189 -22.92 18.17 -26.84
CA PHE A 189 -22.66 18.33 -25.41
C PHE A 189 -22.85 19.78 -25.00
N SER A 190 -23.77 20.03 -24.07
CA SER A 190 -23.96 21.33 -23.42
C SER A 190 -23.08 21.44 -22.17
N ASP A 191 -22.42 22.58 -21.99
CA ASP A 191 -21.78 22.92 -20.72
C ASP A 191 -22.85 23.17 -19.65
N VAL A 192 -22.85 22.36 -18.60
CA VAL A 192 -23.78 22.48 -17.46
C VAL A 192 -23.04 22.71 -16.14
N THR A 193 -21.82 23.24 -16.21
CA THR A 193 -20.95 23.43 -15.03
C THR A 193 -21.56 24.37 -14.01
N ASN A 194 -22.35 25.36 -14.45
CA ASN A 194 -23.02 26.31 -13.57
C ASN A 194 -24.26 25.70 -12.87
N GLU A 195 -24.93 24.76 -13.52
CA GLU A 195 -26.08 24.01 -12.99
C GLU A 195 -25.64 22.87 -12.06
N LEU A 196 -24.44 22.33 -12.27
CA LEU A 196 -23.82 21.26 -11.50
C LEU A 196 -22.46 21.68 -10.93
N PRO A 197 -22.43 22.71 -10.06
CA PRO A 197 -21.17 23.21 -9.53
C PRO A 197 -20.46 22.11 -8.72
N SER A 198 -19.15 21.97 -8.93
CA SER A 198 -18.33 21.02 -8.15
C SER A 198 -18.78 19.56 -8.27
N ALA A 199 -19.31 19.14 -9.41
CA ALA A 199 -19.65 17.74 -9.66
C ALA A 199 -18.40 16.85 -9.56
N VAL A 200 -18.47 15.78 -8.75
CA VAL A 200 -17.32 14.89 -8.48
C VAL A 200 -17.59 13.43 -8.77
N LEU A 201 -18.82 12.98 -8.49
CA LEU A 201 -19.20 11.57 -8.59
C LEU A 201 -20.47 11.45 -9.41
N LEU A 202 -20.45 10.49 -10.32
CA LEU A 202 -21.55 10.15 -11.19
C LEU A 202 -22.06 8.77 -10.81
N GLY A 203 -23.37 8.58 -10.83
CA GLY A 203 -23.98 7.29 -10.62
C GLY A 203 -25.36 7.21 -11.23
N ARG A 204 -25.99 6.04 -11.09
CA ARG A 204 -27.34 5.77 -11.55
C ARG A 204 -28.18 5.23 -10.42
N ALA A 205 -29.41 5.73 -10.31
CA ALA A 205 -30.45 5.08 -9.55
C ALA A 205 -31.70 5.00 -10.44
N GLY A 206 -32.14 3.78 -10.74
CA GLY A 206 -33.16 3.56 -11.76
C GLY A 206 -32.71 4.04 -13.15
N GLY A 207 -33.52 4.88 -13.81
CA GLY A 207 -33.24 5.44 -15.14
C GLY A 207 -32.65 6.86 -15.12
N ASP A 208 -32.29 7.36 -13.94
CA ASP A 208 -31.84 8.73 -13.72
C ASP A 208 -30.34 8.79 -13.44
N LEU A 209 -29.70 9.88 -13.87
CA LEU A 209 -28.30 10.14 -13.59
C LEU A 209 -28.19 10.98 -12.31
N HIS A 210 -27.48 10.44 -11.33
CA HIS A 210 -27.25 11.08 -10.06
C HIS A 210 -25.85 11.70 -10.03
N VAL A 211 -25.77 12.97 -9.63
CA VAL A 211 -24.53 13.73 -9.57
C VAL A 211 -24.33 14.20 -8.13
N SER A 212 -23.28 13.69 -7.48
CA SER A 212 -22.86 14.21 -6.19
C SER A 212 -21.80 15.29 -6.39
N THR A 213 -21.92 16.36 -5.62
CA THR A 213 -20.94 17.45 -5.61
C THR A 213 -19.96 17.31 -4.47
N GLY A 214 -18.84 18.04 -4.55
CA GLY A 214 -17.85 18.12 -3.47
C GLY A 214 -18.40 18.68 -2.15
N THR A 215 -19.57 19.34 -2.19
CA THR A 215 -20.30 19.91 -1.05
C THR A 215 -21.37 18.97 -0.48
N ASP A 216 -21.37 17.68 -0.86
CA ASP A 216 -22.36 16.68 -0.45
C ASP A 216 -23.79 16.96 -0.95
N GLU A 217 -23.97 17.87 -1.91
CA GLU A 217 -25.24 18.07 -2.59
C GLU A 217 -25.47 16.97 -3.62
N LEU A 218 -26.74 16.61 -3.83
CA LEU A 218 -27.16 15.63 -4.82
C LEU A 218 -28.08 16.29 -5.86
N PHE A 219 -27.72 16.11 -7.13
CA PHE A 219 -28.52 16.49 -8.28
C PHE A 219 -28.97 15.24 -9.03
N VAL A 220 -30.16 15.33 -9.60
CA VAL A 220 -30.74 14.33 -10.50
C VAL A 220 -30.89 14.95 -11.87
N VAL A 221 -30.34 14.26 -12.87
CA VAL A 221 -30.46 14.59 -14.28
C VAL A 221 -31.32 13.53 -14.95
N ASN A 222 -32.52 13.93 -15.34
CA ASN A 222 -33.53 13.06 -15.95
C ASN A 222 -34.10 13.68 -17.23
N ALA A 223 -35.20 13.12 -17.75
CA ALA A 223 -35.83 13.64 -18.97
C ALA A 223 -36.40 15.07 -18.81
N GLN A 224 -36.65 15.52 -17.58
CA GLN A 224 -37.20 16.85 -17.28
C GLN A 224 -36.10 17.91 -17.05
N GLY A 225 -34.82 17.51 -17.04
CA GLY A 225 -33.68 18.39 -16.84
C GLY A 225 -32.90 18.11 -15.56
N ILE A 226 -32.22 19.12 -15.05
CA ILE A 226 -31.39 19.06 -13.84
C ILE A 226 -32.22 19.56 -12.66
N SER A 227 -32.34 18.74 -11.61
CA SER A 227 -33.05 19.11 -10.39
C SER A 227 -32.24 18.73 -9.15
N ARG A 228 -32.39 19.51 -8.08
CA ARG A 228 -31.73 19.23 -6.79
C ARG A 228 -32.56 18.20 -6.02
N ALA A 229 -31.98 17.06 -5.68
CA ALA A 229 -32.70 15.90 -5.14
C ALA A 229 -32.70 15.79 -3.60
N GLY A 230 -32.32 16.85 -2.88
CA GLY A 230 -32.31 16.83 -1.41
C GLY A 230 -31.19 15.97 -0.82
N LYS A 231 -31.50 15.13 0.18
CA LYS A 231 -30.49 14.43 1.01
C LYS A 231 -29.58 13.49 0.22
N ARG A 232 -28.38 13.33 0.78
CA ARG A 232 -27.22 12.55 0.35
C ARG A 232 -27.61 11.15 -0.14
N LEU A 233 -27.07 10.77 -1.29
CA LEU A 233 -27.04 9.38 -1.76
C LEU A 233 -26.08 8.61 -0.85
N GLU A 234 -26.55 7.52 -0.22
CA GLU A 234 -25.63 6.47 0.20
C GLU A 234 -25.06 5.89 -1.08
N TYR A 235 -23.86 6.37 -1.47
CA TYR A 235 -23.11 5.75 -2.55
C TYR A 235 -22.76 4.34 -2.10
N ARG A 236 -23.54 3.38 -2.56
CA ARG A 236 -23.15 1.97 -2.58
C ARG A 236 -22.56 1.73 -3.96
N PRO A 237 -21.36 1.12 -4.07
CA PRO A 237 -20.89 0.62 -5.35
C PRO A 237 -22.03 -0.14 -6.01
N HIS A 238 -22.33 0.17 -7.27
CA HIS A 238 -23.53 -0.32 -7.97
C HIS A 238 -23.68 -1.86 -7.92
N ASN A 239 -22.56 -2.55 -7.69
CA ASN A 239 -22.42 -3.99 -7.80
C ASN A 239 -22.20 -4.68 -6.44
N GLU A 240 -22.16 -3.92 -5.33
CA GLU A 240 -22.03 -4.54 -4.01
C GLU A 240 -23.36 -5.22 -3.64
N PRO A 241 -23.35 -6.51 -3.27
CA PRO A 241 -24.54 -7.17 -2.75
C PRO A 241 -25.13 -6.35 -1.59
N PRO A 242 -26.46 -6.21 -1.48
CA PRO A 242 -27.03 -5.59 -0.30
C PRO A 242 -26.55 -6.36 0.95
N PRO A 243 -26.28 -5.65 2.07
CA PRO A 243 -25.93 -6.30 3.33
C PRO A 243 -26.93 -7.40 3.64
N ASP A 244 -26.42 -8.57 3.96
CA ASP A 244 -27.24 -9.72 4.28
C ASP A 244 -27.97 -9.45 5.61
N PRO A 245 -29.31 -9.36 5.63
CA PRO A 245 -30.04 -8.99 6.84
C PRO A 245 -29.92 -10.04 7.95
N GLU A 246 -29.49 -11.27 7.62
CA GLU A 246 -29.24 -12.33 8.60
C GLU A 246 -27.82 -12.31 9.15
N ASP A 247 -26.89 -11.59 8.52
CA ASP A 247 -25.53 -11.43 9.04
C ASP A 247 -25.54 -10.47 10.24
N ARG A 248 -25.08 -10.96 11.39
CA ARG A 248 -25.04 -10.19 12.64
C ARG A 248 -23.75 -9.37 12.78
N TRP A 249 -22.84 -9.46 11.82
CA TRP A 249 -21.59 -8.70 11.84
C TRP A 249 -21.89 -7.20 11.69
N PRO A 250 -21.44 -6.35 12.62
CA PRO A 250 -21.69 -4.92 12.55
C PRO A 250 -21.00 -4.30 11.33
N ALA A 251 -21.74 -3.49 10.55
CA ALA A 251 -21.21 -2.82 9.37
C ALA A 251 -20.11 -1.79 9.73
N GLU A 252 -20.14 -1.28 10.96
CA GLU A 252 -19.16 -0.34 11.49
C GLU A 252 -17.80 -0.97 11.85
N HIS A 253 -17.71 -2.30 11.97
CA HIS A 253 -16.52 -3.01 12.47
C HIS A 253 -15.43 -3.24 11.40
N GLY A 254 -15.24 -2.28 10.51
CA GLY A 254 -14.09 -2.21 9.62
C GLY A 254 -14.21 -3.00 8.31
N THR A 255 -13.07 -3.21 7.67
CA THR A 255 -12.93 -3.85 6.36
C THR A 255 -12.93 -5.37 6.40
N THR A 256 -12.83 -5.97 7.59
CA THR A 256 -12.73 -7.42 7.81
C THR A 256 -14.12 -8.03 7.87
N SER A 257 -14.41 -9.06 7.06
CA SER A 257 -15.67 -9.81 7.22
C SER A 257 -15.57 -10.89 8.30
N PRO A 258 -16.71 -11.49 8.71
CA PRO A 258 -16.71 -12.61 9.64
C PRO A 258 -15.79 -13.76 9.22
N LEU A 259 -15.72 -14.04 7.91
CA LEU A 259 -14.99 -15.19 7.41
C LEU A 259 -13.48 -14.94 7.37
N GLU A 260 -13.03 -13.74 7.02
CA GLU A 260 -11.63 -13.35 7.15
C GLU A 260 -11.20 -13.35 8.62
N ALA A 261 -12.01 -12.79 9.52
CA ALA A 261 -11.73 -12.86 10.96
C ALA A 261 -11.61 -14.32 11.45
N ALA A 262 -12.43 -15.24 10.94
CA ALA A 262 -12.35 -16.66 11.25
C ALA A 262 -11.06 -17.31 10.70
N VAL A 263 -10.66 -16.96 9.49
CA VAL A 263 -9.46 -17.52 8.83
C VAL A 263 -8.16 -16.96 9.40
N THR A 264 -8.16 -15.70 9.83
CA THR A 264 -6.96 -15.03 10.34
C THR A 264 -6.76 -15.33 11.82
N ASN A 265 -7.83 -15.25 12.62
CA ASN A 265 -7.75 -15.31 14.08
C ASN A 265 -8.68 -16.35 14.72
N GLY A 266 -9.43 -17.11 13.91
CA GLY A 266 -10.52 -17.93 14.42
C GLY A 266 -10.15 -19.33 14.91
N LEU A 267 -11.12 -19.93 15.59
CA LEU A 267 -11.08 -21.27 16.15
C LEU A 267 -12.23 -22.10 15.59
N LEU A 268 -11.92 -23.26 15.01
CA LEU A 268 -12.93 -24.20 14.52
C LEU A 268 -13.61 -24.93 15.70
N LEU A 269 -14.95 -24.89 15.74
CA LEU A 269 -15.76 -25.56 16.74
C LEU A 269 -16.18 -26.97 16.29
N PRO A 270 -16.49 -27.89 17.23
CA PRO A 270 -17.07 -29.20 16.92
C PRO A 270 -18.35 -29.17 16.07
N SER A 271 -19.11 -28.07 16.14
CA SER A 271 -20.34 -27.88 15.36
C SER A 271 -20.09 -27.66 13.86
N GLY A 272 -18.84 -27.39 13.46
CA GLY A 272 -18.49 -26.95 12.11
C GLY A 272 -18.60 -25.43 11.89
N GLU A 273 -19.00 -24.68 12.92
CA GLU A 273 -18.87 -23.22 12.97
C GLU A 273 -17.46 -22.82 13.42
N ALA A 274 -17.14 -21.53 13.30
CA ALA A 274 -15.93 -20.95 13.89
C ALA A 274 -16.29 -19.89 14.94
N LEU A 275 -15.43 -19.73 15.94
CA LEU A 275 -15.33 -18.46 16.67
C LEU A 275 -14.35 -17.57 15.92
N ALA A 276 -14.76 -16.35 15.60
CA ALA A 276 -13.94 -15.34 14.95
C ALA A 276 -13.79 -14.13 15.87
N ALA A 277 -12.66 -13.43 15.77
CA ALA A 277 -12.46 -12.18 16.51
C ALA A 277 -11.75 -11.12 15.65
N ASP A 278 -12.24 -9.88 15.74
CA ASP A 278 -11.62 -8.70 15.13
C ASP A 278 -11.91 -7.44 15.97
N GLY A 279 -10.87 -6.68 16.33
CA GLY A 279 -11.03 -5.41 17.08
C GLY A 279 -11.91 -5.48 18.33
N GLY A 280 -11.92 -6.63 19.03
CA GLY A 280 -12.72 -6.86 20.24
C GLY A 280 -14.11 -7.44 20.00
N LEU A 281 -14.59 -7.39 18.76
CA LEU A 281 -15.76 -8.14 18.35
C LEU A 281 -15.43 -9.62 18.33
N VAL A 282 -16.27 -10.44 18.96
CA VAL A 282 -16.18 -11.89 18.84
C VAL A 282 -17.52 -12.41 18.35
N ALA A 283 -17.50 -13.33 17.39
CA ALA A 283 -18.72 -13.89 16.83
C ALA A 283 -18.59 -15.39 16.57
N ARG A 284 -19.73 -16.07 16.58
CA ARG A 284 -19.87 -17.37 15.90
C ARG A 284 -20.10 -17.11 14.42
N VAL A 285 -19.36 -17.82 13.58
CA VAL A 285 -19.39 -17.70 12.13
C VAL A 285 -19.75 -19.05 11.53
N SER A 286 -20.81 -19.07 10.73
CA SER A 286 -21.15 -20.23 9.91
C SER A 286 -20.17 -20.32 8.75
N LEU A 287 -19.35 -21.36 8.72
CA LEU A 287 -18.37 -21.57 7.65
C LEU A 287 -19.02 -21.97 6.32
N GLU A 288 -20.30 -22.35 6.33
CA GLU A 288 -21.04 -22.68 5.12
C GLU A 288 -21.58 -21.44 4.40
N THR A 289 -22.07 -20.47 5.17
CA THR A 289 -22.65 -19.23 4.62
C THR A 289 -21.70 -18.05 4.66
N GLY A 290 -20.64 -18.12 5.47
CA GLY A 290 -19.70 -17.02 5.74
C GLY A 290 -20.26 -15.93 6.66
N ARG A 291 -21.44 -16.14 7.26
CA ARG A 291 -22.15 -15.13 8.07
C ARG A 291 -21.84 -15.27 9.55
N ALA A 292 -21.86 -14.15 10.28
CA ALA A 292 -21.90 -14.19 11.73
C ALA A 292 -23.31 -14.57 12.21
N THR A 293 -23.43 -15.71 12.88
CA THR A 293 -24.71 -16.24 13.40
C THR A 293 -25.04 -15.69 14.77
N GLU A 294 -24.03 -15.34 15.57
CA GLU A 294 -24.18 -14.82 16.93
C GLU A 294 -23.00 -13.88 17.25
N ILE A 295 -23.27 -12.71 17.81
CA ILE A 295 -22.24 -11.82 18.37
C ILE A 295 -22.11 -12.09 19.87
N LEU A 296 -20.91 -12.48 20.30
CA LEU A 296 -20.55 -12.68 21.69
C LEU A 296 -19.96 -11.38 22.22
N ARG A 297 -20.74 -10.63 23.00
CA ARG A 297 -20.29 -9.37 23.57
C ARG A 297 -19.55 -9.60 24.87
N PHE A 298 -18.28 -9.19 24.90
CA PHE A 298 -17.44 -9.18 26.08
C PHE A 298 -17.03 -7.73 26.38
N GLY A 299 -17.28 -7.27 27.61
CA GLY A 299 -16.74 -6.01 28.13
C GLY A 299 -17.08 -4.71 27.36
N SER A 300 -16.13 -3.77 27.35
CA SER A 300 -16.25 -2.37 26.92
C SER A 300 -15.60 -2.09 25.57
N GLU A 301 -16.07 -1.11 24.79
CA GLU A 301 -15.49 -0.76 23.48
C GLU A 301 -13.96 -0.60 23.50
N GLY A 302 -13.27 -1.15 22.49
CA GLY A 302 -11.81 -1.06 22.33
C GLY A 302 -10.99 -2.25 22.88
N GLU A 303 -11.65 -3.35 23.26
CA GLU A 303 -10.95 -4.60 23.61
C GLU A 303 -10.27 -5.19 22.35
N THR A 304 -9.18 -5.92 22.51
CA THR A 304 -8.68 -6.83 21.47
C THR A 304 -8.85 -8.24 21.98
N CYS A 305 -9.55 -9.09 21.24
CA CYS A 305 -9.89 -10.46 21.66
C CYS A 305 -9.39 -11.52 20.66
N MET A 306 -9.16 -12.73 21.14
CA MET A 306 -8.86 -13.91 20.32
C MET A 306 -9.47 -15.19 20.93
N PRO A 307 -10.07 -16.06 20.11
CA PRO A 307 -10.52 -17.37 20.57
C PRO A 307 -9.34 -18.35 20.72
N VAL A 308 -9.40 -19.20 21.74
CA VAL A 308 -8.39 -20.25 21.99
C VAL A 308 -9.10 -21.54 22.42
N ALA A 309 -8.63 -22.69 21.94
CA ALA A 309 -9.10 -23.98 22.42
C ALA A 309 -8.21 -24.48 23.56
N VAL A 310 -8.83 -24.96 24.63
CA VAL A 310 -8.16 -25.75 25.67
C VAL A 310 -8.82 -27.12 25.75
N SER A 311 -8.21 -28.05 26.50
CA SER A 311 -8.66 -29.45 26.53
C SER A 311 -10.12 -29.63 26.98
N ASP A 312 -10.67 -28.69 27.76
CA ASP A 312 -12.00 -28.81 28.35
C ASP A 312 -13.08 -27.94 27.69
N ARG A 313 -12.73 -26.85 26.97
CA ARG A 313 -13.68 -25.92 26.34
C ARG A 313 -13.02 -24.95 25.36
N ALA A 314 -13.84 -24.16 24.67
CA ALA A 314 -13.39 -22.97 23.96
C ALA A 314 -13.40 -21.75 24.91
N LEU A 315 -12.33 -20.96 24.85
CA LEU A 315 -12.17 -19.71 25.60
C LEU A 315 -11.97 -18.55 24.63
N VAL A 316 -12.18 -17.34 25.14
CA VAL A 316 -11.81 -16.09 24.50
C VAL A 316 -10.86 -15.37 25.45
N VAL A 317 -9.71 -14.94 24.95
CA VAL A 317 -8.82 -14.06 25.70
C VAL A 317 -8.93 -12.65 25.16
N CYS A 318 -8.99 -11.66 26.04
CA CYS A 318 -9.15 -10.25 25.67
C CYS A 318 -8.16 -9.36 26.41
N GLU A 319 -7.74 -8.27 25.79
CA GLU A 319 -6.94 -7.18 26.39
C GLU A 319 -7.67 -5.84 26.24
N VAL A 320 -7.73 -5.08 27.34
CA VAL A 320 -8.46 -3.81 27.45
C VAL A 320 -7.70 -2.87 28.38
N GLY A 321 -7.11 -1.82 27.82
CA GLY A 321 -6.36 -0.84 28.61
C GLY A 321 -5.23 -1.48 29.43
N ARG A 322 -5.48 -1.73 30.73
CA ARG A 322 -4.53 -2.36 31.67
C ARG A 322 -5.00 -3.71 32.19
N ARG A 323 -5.89 -4.39 31.48
CA ARG A 323 -6.46 -5.66 31.92
C ARG A 323 -6.44 -6.67 30.79
N ALA A 324 -5.96 -7.87 31.11
CA ALA A 324 -6.14 -9.07 30.30
C ALA A 324 -7.21 -9.94 30.97
N SER A 325 -8.00 -10.68 30.19
CA SER A 325 -9.05 -11.54 30.72
C SER A 325 -9.21 -12.81 29.90
N VAL A 326 -9.57 -13.89 30.56
CA VAL A 326 -9.88 -15.21 29.98
C VAL A 326 -11.34 -15.47 30.25
N ILE A 327 -12.12 -15.68 29.19
CA ILE A 327 -13.58 -15.72 29.22
C ILE A 327 -14.02 -17.05 28.62
N ASP A 328 -14.97 -17.71 29.26
CA ASP A 328 -15.59 -18.91 28.71
C ASP A 328 -16.50 -18.52 27.54
N ALA A 329 -16.19 -19.01 26.33
CA ALA A 329 -16.90 -18.63 25.12
C ALA A 329 -18.38 -19.08 25.10
N GLY A 330 -18.72 -20.14 25.86
CA GLY A 330 -20.07 -20.69 25.93
C GLY A 330 -20.96 -19.99 26.96
N SER A 331 -20.38 -19.53 28.08
CA SER A 331 -21.15 -18.89 29.17
C SER A 331 -20.96 -17.37 29.28
N GLY A 332 -19.93 -16.82 28.63
CA GLY A 332 -19.52 -15.43 28.77
C GLY A 332 -18.96 -15.05 30.14
N GLN A 333 -18.77 -16.02 31.04
CA GLN A 333 -18.21 -15.79 32.37
C GLN A 333 -16.70 -15.60 32.28
N VAL A 334 -16.19 -14.57 32.97
CA VAL A 334 -14.75 -14.34 33.12
C VAL A 334 -14.18 -15.40 34.04
N GLU A 335 -13.33 -16.27 33.50
CA GLU A 335 -12.61 -17.30 34.26
C GLU A 335 -11.48 -16.68 35.09
N ARG A 336 -10.71 -15.77 34.47
CA ARG A 336 -9.56 -15.11 35.11
C ARG A 336 -9.36 -13.71 34.52
N SER A 337 -8.82 -12.81 35.34
CA SER A 337 -8.34 -11.51 34.90
C SER A 337 -6.95 -11.24 35.44
N PHE A 338 -6.17 -10.50 34.67
CA PHE A 338 -4.79 -10.13 34.98
C PHE A 338 -4.66 -8.62 34.82
N ASP A 339 -4.00 -7.97 35.76
CA ASP A 339 -3.64 -6.56 35.64
C ASP A 339 -2.34 -6.43 34.83
N ILE A 340 -2.30 -5.43 33.95
CA ILE A 340 -1.20 -5.14 33.03
C ILE A 340 -0.74 -3.70 33.32
N GLU A 341 0.04 -3.50 34.37
CA GLU A 341 0.56 -2.18 34.70
C GLU A 341 1.68 -1.76 33.74
N ARG A 342 1.42 -0.78 32.84
CA ARG A 342 2.40 0.00 32.04
C ARG A 342 3.46 -0.76 31.22
N GLU A 343 3.48 -2.10 31.22
CA GLU A 343 4.48 -2.87 30.50
C GLU A 343 4.11 -3.05 29.02
N VAL A 344 5.08 -2.66 28.18
CA VAL A 344 5.10 -2.93 26.74
C VAL A 344 5.54 -4.39 26.54
N VAL A 345 4.73 -5.35 26.99
CA VAL A 345 4.85 -6.72 26.50
C VAL A 345 4.07 -6.78 25.20
N TRP A 346 4.72 -7.28 24.15
CA TRP A 346 4.21 -7.25 22.80
C TRP A 346 3.23 -8.41 22.56
N ASP A 347 3.48 -9.58 23.16
CA ASP A 347 2.49 -10.67 23.25
C ASP A 347 1.92 -10.80 24.66
N ARG A 348 0.64 -11.21 24.80
CA ARG A 348 0.00 -11.36 26.12
C ARG A 348 -0.26 -12.79 26.54
N PHE A 349 -0.66 -13.63 25.60
CA PHE A 349 -1.01 -15.01 25.86
C PHE A 349 -0.23 -15.96 24.95
N VAL A 350 -0.02 -17.18 25.41
CA VAL A 350 0.48 -18.29 24.61
C VAL A 350 -0.52 -19.43 24.68
N ALA A 351 -0.88 -20.00 23.54
CA ALA A 351 -1.83 -21.11 23.47
C ALA A 351 -1.30 -22.26 22.60
N VAL A 352 -1.62 -23.48 23.02
CA VAL A 352 -1.53 -24.69 22.22
C VAL A 352 -2.97 -25.18 22.05
N ASP A 353 -3.57 -24.90 20.89
CA ASP A 353 -5.00 -25.13 20.67
C ASP A 353 -5.39 -26.60 20.92
N GLY A 354 -6.36 -26.79 21.83
CA GLY A 354 -6.85 -28.08 22.29
C GLY A 354 -6.08 -28.67 23.48
N GLU A 355 -5.00 -28.01 23.94
CA GLU A 355 -4.11 -28.54 24.97
C GLU A 355 -3.96 -27.58 26.15
N ALA A 356 -3.41 -26.37 25.93
CA ALA A 356 -2.94 -25.52 27.03
C ALA A 356 -3.01 -24.01 26.73
N LEU A 357 -3.10 -23.20 27.79
CA LEU A 357 -3.12 -21.74 27.73
C LEU A 357 -2.22 -21.18 28.85
N GLY A 358 -1.51 -20.10 28.56
CA GLY A 358 -0.79 -19.33 29.56
C GLY A 358 -0.80 -17.83 29.29
N PHE A 359 -0.54 -17.06 30.35
CA PHE A 359 -0.46 -15.61 30.36
C PHE A 359 0.98 -15.18 30.64
N ILE A 360 1.48 -14.21 29.86
CA ILE A 360 2.83 -13.67 29.97
C ILE A 360 2.84 -12.60 31.07
N GLY A 361 2.97 -13.05 32.31
CA GLY A 361 2.99 -12.24 33.52
C GLY A 361 2.61 -13.05 34.76
N SER A 362 2.56 -12.38 35.91
CA SER A 362 2.20 -12.97 37.20
C SER A 362 0.75 -13.45 37.21
N CYS A 363 0.52 -14.56 37.92
CA CYS A 363 -0.83 -15.04 38.16
C CYS A 363 -1.64 -14.04 38.99
N ASP A 364 -1.01 -13.33 39.93
CA ASP A 364 -1.67 -12.37 40.83
C ASP A 364 -1.82 -10.96 40.21
N GLY A 365 -1.40 -10.78 38.95
CA GLY A 365 -1.61 -9.55 38.19
C GLY A 365 -0.62 -8.41 38.48
N ARG A 366 0.30 -8.56 39.44
CA ARG A 366 1.41 -7.60 39.62
C ARG A 366 2.69 -8.20 39.08
N ASN A 367 3.12 -7.76 37.90
CA ASN A 367 4.48 -8.05 37.46
C ASN A 367 5.48 -7.31 38.37
N PRO A 368 6.44 -8.00 39.00
CA PRO A 368 7.58 -7.33 39.57
C PRO A 368 8.27 -6.54 38.44
N ALA A 369 8.63 -5.29 38.72
CA ALA A 369 9.33 -4.46 37.76
C ALA A 369 10.51 -5.27 37.18
N PRO A 370 10.64 -5.34 35.84
CA PRO A 370 11.73 -6.10 35.24
C PRO A 370 13.04 -5.53 35.80
N PRO A 371 14.03 -6.37 36.13
CA PRO A 371 15.32 -5.87 36.58
C PRO A 371 15.81 -4.86 35.54
N VAL A 372 16.11 -3.63 35.97
CA VAL A 372 16.37 -2.47 35.10
C VAL A 372 17.47 -2.76 34.05
N ASP A 373 18.38 -3.67 34.36
CA ASP A 373 19.46 -4.12 33.45
C ASP A 373 18.98 -5.00 32.28
N VAL A 374 17.87 -5.72 32.41
CA VAL A 374 17.37 -6.66 31.38
C VAL A 374 16.70 -5.92 30.21
N VAL A 375 16.00 -4.82 30.50
CA VAL A 375 15.28 -4.02 29.49
C VAL A 375 16.18 -2.96 28.85
N SER A 376 17.17 -2.44 29.58
CA SER A 376 18.08 -1.40 29.07
C SER A 376 19.22 -1.93 28.21
N SER A 377 19.64 -3.19 28.39
CA SER A 377 20.69 -3.84 27.60
C SER A 377 20.16 -4.59 26.37
N ALA A 378 18.91 -5.06 26.43
CA ALA A 378 18.26 -5.68 25.29
C ALA A 378 17.88 -4.59 24.26
N SER A 379 18.48 -4.64 23.08
CA SER A 379 18.09 -3.81 21.94
C SER A 379 16.57 -3.76 21.81
N ALA A 380 16.00 -2.55 21.72
CA ALA A 380 14.57 -2.33 21.45
C ALA A 380 14.11 -3.04 20.16
N ALA A 381 15.05 -3.48 19.31
CA ALA A 381 14.78 -4.21 18.08
C ALA A 381 14.78 -5.75 18.21
N SER A 382 15.18 -6.34 19.35
CA SER A 382 15.26 -7.82 19.48
C SER A 382 13.91 -8.51 19.19
N ALA A 383 13.91 -9.59 18.41
CA ALA A 383 12.71 -10.18 17.80
C ALA A 383 11.73 -10.90 18.75
N SER A 384 12.06 -11.07 20.03
CA SER A 384 11.15 -11.71 20.99
C SER A 384 10.15 -10.72 21.57
N THR A 385 8.86 -11.00 21.38
CA THR A 385 7.70 -10.27 21.90
C THR A 385 7.27 -10.73 23.31
N GLN A 386 7.85 -11.83 23.83
CA GLN A 386 7.41 -12.55 25.04
C GLN A 386 8.37 -12.39 26.24
N ARG A 387 8.74 -11.15 26.61
CA ARG A 387 9.89 -10.90 27.51
C ARG A 387 9.63 -10.91 29.02
N SER A 388 8.44 -11.32 29.47
CA SER A 388 8.20 -11.38 30.93
C SER A 388 9.02 -12.51 31.56
N PRO A 389 9.75 -12.27 32.67
CA PRO A 389 10.40 -13.34 33.43
C PRO A 389 9.39 -14.26 34.14
N ILE A 390 8.12 -13.86 34.21
CA ILE A 390 7.06 -14.62 34.88
C ILE A 390 6.00 -15.04 33.87
N PHE A 391 5.52 -16.27 34.02
CA PHE A 391 4.51 -16.87 33.17
C PHE A 391 3.51 -17.65 34.01
N CYS A 392 2.23 -17.42 33.77
CA CYS A 392 1.13 -18.04 34.48
C CYS A 392 0.46 -19.07 33.57
N ALA A 393 0.60 -20.36 33.87
CA ALA A 393 0.05 -21.46 33.06
C ALA A 393 -1.28 -21.99 33.64
N ARG A 394 -2.30 -22.16 32.79
CA ARG A 394 -3.60 -22.72 33.17
C ARG A 394 -3.49 -24.23 33.36
N THR A 395 -4.05 -24.74 34.45
CA THR A 395 -4.22 -26.20 34.68
C THR A 395 -5.62 -26.64 34.28
N THR A 396 -6.62 -26.10 34.97
CA THR A 396 -8.05 -26.28 34.74
C THR A 396 -8.76 -24.95 34.90
N SER A 397 -10.07 -24.93 34.66
CA SER A 397 -10.94 -23.76 34.90
C SER A 397 -10.64 -23.07 36.24
N GLY A 398 -10.19 -21.83 36.19
CA GLY A 398 -9.94 -20.99 37.36
C GLY A 398 -8.68 -21.33 38.16
N THR A 399 -7.90 -22.33 37.75
CA THR A 399 -6.67 -22.75 38.46
C THR A 399 -5.44 -22.53 37.58
N TRP A 400 -4.48 -21.77 38.12
CA TRP A 400 -3.29 -21.34 37.40
C TRP A 400 -2.03 -21.53 38.25
N VAL A 401 -0.90 -21.81 37.59
CA VAL A 401 0.40 -22.05 38.22
C VAL A 401 1.39 -21.02 37.70
N GLU A 402 2.02 -20.29 38.62
CA GLU A 402 3.05 -19.30 38.29
C GLU A 402 4.42 -19.96 38.13
N HIS A 403 5.15 -19.53 37.10
CA HIS A 403 6.52 -19.92 36.83
C HIS A 403 7.39 -18.67 36.74
N THR A 404 8.56 -18.73 37.38
CA THR A 404 9.52 -17.61 37.39
C THR A 404 10.83 -18.07 36.80
N LEU A 405 11.30 -17.31 35.82
CA LEU A 405 12.59 -17.48 35.18
C LEU A 405 13.65 -16.63 35.90
N GLU A 406 14.87 -17.13 35.95
CA GLU A 406 16.00 -16.36 36.50
C GLU A 406 16.36 -15.20 35.56
N ALA A 407 16.89 -14.11 36.12
CA ALA A 407 17.18 -12.89 35.35
C ALA A 407 18.11 -13.12 34.15
N ALA A 408 19.09 -14.03 34.28
CA ALA A 408 20.01 -14.38 33.20
C ALA A 408 19.29 -15.00 31.99
N ASP A 409 18.35 -15.91 32.24
CA ASP A 409 17.57 -16.56 31.18
C ASP A 409 16.49 -15.64 30.61
N ALA A 410 15.87 -14.82 31.46
CA ALA A 410 14.83 -13.88 31.05
C ALA A 410 15.32 -12.83 30.04
N THR A 411 16.61 -12.51 30.05
CA THR A 411 17.23 -11.56 29.12
C THR A 411 17.17 -12.04 27.67
N ASP A 412 17.26 -13.36 27.46
CA ASP A 412 17.31 -13.99 26.15
C ASP A 412 16.10 -14.90 25.89
N LEU A 413 15.03 -14.71 26.66
CA LEU A 413 13.79 -15.45 26.50
C LEU A 413 13.20 -15.22 25.11
N LEU A 414 13.08 -16.30 24.35
CA LEU A 414 12.48 -16.32 23.02
C LEU A 414 10.99 -16.60 23.08
N ALA A 415 10.57 -17.58 23.87
CA ALA A 415 9.17 -17.96 23.99
C ALA A 415 8.85 -18.70 25.31
N TRP A 416 7.64 -18.50 25.80
CA TRP A 416 6.98 -19.36 26.76
C TRP A 416 6.13 -20.41 26.05
N ILE A 417 6.00 -21.62 26.61
CA ILE A 417 5.14 -22.68 26.06
C ILE A 417 4.39 -23.38 27.21
N PRO A 418 3.06 -23.24 27.31
CA PRO A 418 2.29 -23.87 28.38
C PRO A 418 2.10 -25.36 28.15
N ARG A 419 1.88 -26.12 29.24
CA ARG A 419 1.47 -27.53 29.23
C ARG A 419 0.12 -27.70 29.92
N SER A 420 -0.62 -28.74 29.52
CA SER A 420 -1.98 -28.99 30.04
C SER A 420 -2.02 -29.34 31.53
N ASP A 421 -0.90 -29.74 32.13
CA ASP A 421 -0.73 -30.02 33.56
C ASP A 421 -0.37 -28.77 34.39
N GLY A 422 -0.40 -27.57 33.79
CA GLY A 422 0.08 -26.33 34.39
C GLY A 422 1.59 -26.17 34.42
N GLY A 423 2.34 -27.12 33.85
CA GLY A 423 3.77 -26.92 33.59
C GLY A 423 4.02 -25.88 32.49
N ALA A 424 5.27 -25.45 32.39
CA ALA A 424 5.69 -24.51 31.36
C ALA A 424 7.10 -24.85 30.85
N VAL A 425 7.37 -24.45 29.61
CA VAL A 425 8.71 -24.46 29.03
C VAL A 425 9.11 -23.03 28.66
N ALA A 426 10.30 -22.62 29.09
CA ALA A 426 10.95 -21.39 28.64
C ALA A 426 12.00 -21.73 27.58
N LEU A 427 11.83 -21.24 26.36
CA LEU A 427 12.82 -21.33 25.29
C LEU A 427 13.70 -20.08 25.30
N VAL A 428 15.00 -20.25 25.53
CA VAL A 428 15.96 -19.15 25.70
C VAL A 428 16.99 -19.21 24.58
N ALA A 429 17.13 -18.12 23.82
CA ALA A 429 18.06 -17.99 22.70
C ALA A 429 19.34 -17.24 23.10
N VAL A 430 20.23 -17.95 23.76
CA VAL A 430 21.51 -17.44 24.30
C VAL A 430 22.38 -16.91 23.15
N PRO A 431 22.92 -15.69 23.23
CA PRO A 431 23.79 -15.13 22.20
C PRO A 431 24.99 -16.02 21.89
N GLY A 432 25.29 -16.18 20.60
CA GLY A 432 26.44 -16.95 20.12
C GLY A 432 26.07 -18.16 19.27
N THR A 433 27.09 -18.90 18.84
CA THR A 433 26.98 -20.10 17.99
C THR A 433 26.96 -21.40 18.80
N PHE A 434 27.40 -21.37 20.06
CA PHE A 434 27.44 -22.52 20.95
C PHE A 434 27.05 -22.11 22.37
N LEU A 435 26.51 -23.07 23.14
CA LEU A 435 26.24 -22.90 24.56
C LEU A 435 27.52 -23.20 25.35
N HIS A 436 28.09 -22.19 25.99
CA HIS A 436 29.31 -22.34 26.79
C HIS A 436 28.98 -22.34 28.28
N GLY A 437 29.33 -23.43 28.98
CA GLY A 437 29.25 -23.49 30.45
C GLY A 437 27.83 -23.51 31.03
N VAL A 438 26.81 -23.66 30.19
CA VAL A 438 25.39 -23.75 30.59
C VAL A 438 24.75 -25.01 30.03
N ALA A 439 23.88 -25.64 30.82
CA ALA A 439 23.14 -26.81 30.36
C ALA A 439 22.07 -26.40 29.33
N SER A 440 21.99 -27.15 28.22
CA SER A 440 20.96 -26.96 27.18
C SER A 440 19.55 -27.16 27.72
N VAL A 441 19.37 -28.00 28.73
CA VAL A 441 18.08 -28.26 29.37
C VAL A 441 18.25 -28.31 30.87
N GLU A 442 17.34 -27.65 31.58
CA GLU A 442 17.26 -27.65 33.04
C GLU A 442 15.79 -27.78 33.45
N THR A 443 15.49 -28.59 34.47
CA THR A 443 14.12 -28.76 34.98
C THR A 443 14.06 -28.27 36.43
N ARG A 444 13.14 -27.34 36.69
CA ARG A 444 12.90 -26.66 37.96
C ARG A 444 11.46 -26.91 38.39
N GLY A 445 11.21 -28.08 38.99
CA GLY A 445 9.84 -28.51 39.31
C GLY A 445 9.02 -28.73 38.02
N SER A 446 7.93 -27.99 37.85
CA SER A 446 7.07 -28.02 36.66
C SER A 446 7.50 -27.06 35.54
N LEU A 447 8.53 -26.24 35.78
CA LEU A 447 9.19 -25.41 34.77
C LEU A 447 10.35 -26.16 34.13
N ARG A 448 10.45 -26.15 32.80
CA ARG A 448 11.63 -26.61 32.07
C ARG A 448 12.22 -25.46 31.25
N VAL A 449 13.52 -25.21 31.43
CA VAL A 449 14.26 -24.20 30.69
C VAL A 449 15.05 -24.89 29.60
N VAL A 450 14.82 -24.52 28.34
CA VAL A 450 15.52 -25.04 27.16
C VAL A 450 16.32 -23.90 26.55
N ARG A 451 17.64 -24.02 26.59
CA ARG A 451 18.58 -23.04 26.06
C ARG A 451 19.07 -23.52 24.70
N VAL A 452 19.02 -22.64 23.71
CA VAL A 452 19.61 -22.83 22.38
C VAL A 452 20.55 -21.67 22.09
N ALA A 453 21.63 -21.93 21.37
CA ALA A 453 22.49 -20.87 20.89
C ALA A 453 21.84 -20.19 19.68
N ARG A 454 21.73 -18.86 19.73
CA ARG A 454 20.95 -18.04 18.79
C ARG A 454 21.36 -18.22 17.32
N ASN A 455 22.66 -18.41 17.09
CA ASN A 455 23.28 -18.51 15.78
C ASN A 455 23.84 -19.93 15.53
N ALA A 456 23.37 -20.94 16.27
CA ALA A 456 23.81 -22.32 16.10
C ALA A 456 23.07 -22.97 14.93
N PRO A 457 23.74 -23.37 13.84
CA PRO A 457 23.07 -24.08 12.75
C PRO A 457 22.30 -25.30 13.29
N PRO A 458 21.03 -25.50 12.88
CA PRO A 458 20.32 -24.79 11.82
C PRO A 458 19.51 -23.56 12.27
N LEU A 459 19.58 -23.18 13.55
CA LEU A 459 18.89 -22.01 14.09
C LEU A 459 19.66 -20.72 13.76
N ASP A 460 18.96 -19.82 13.11
CA ASP A 460 19.37 -18.42 12.94
C ASP A 460 18.18 -17.52 13.28
N VAL A 461 18.08 -17.21 14.57
CA VAL A 461 17.02 -16.38 15.12
C VAL A 461 17.49 -14.93 15.04
N SER A 462 17.00 -14.21 14.02
CA SER A 462 17.36 -12.81 13.81
C SER A 462 16.85 -11.93 14.95
N THR A 463 17.65 -10.95 15.36
CA THR A 463 17.29 -9.94 16.36
C THR A 463 16.61 -8.71 15.76
N TYR A 464 16.16 -8.73 14.50
CA TYR A 464 15.72 -7.52 13.79
C TYR A 464 14.39 -7.66 13.04
N MET A 465 13.55 -8.62 13.38
CA MET A 465 12.25 -8.75 12.71
C MET A 465 11.21 -7.86 13.38
N TYR A 466 10.54 -7.05 12.56
CA TYR A 466 9.31 -6.34 12.93
C TYR A 466 8.14 -7.33 12.89
N GLU A 467 8.04 -8.23 13.86
CA GLU A 467 6.77 -8.92 14.09
C GLU A 467 5.81 -7.95 14.76
N THR A 468 4.61 -7.84 14.21
CA THR A 468 3.52 -7.10 14.86
C THR A 468 3.13 -7.84 16.14
N PRO A 469 3.02 -7.15 17.29
CA PRO A 469 2.58 -7.75 18.55
C PRO A 469 1.28 -8.54 18.37
N LYS A 470 1.21 -9.76 18.93
CA LYS A 470 0.02 -10.62 18.83
C LYS A 470 -0.59 -10.83 20.21
N LEU A 471 -1.91 -10.71 20.33
CA LEU A 471 -2.58 -11.02 21.59
C LEU A 471 -2.29 -12.47 22.05
N VAL A 472 -2.28 -13.42 21.11
CA VAL A 472 -2.01 -14.85 21.36
C VAL A 472 -0.94 -15.38 20.40
N SER A 473 0.15 -15.91 20.95
CA SER A 473 1.11 -16.72 20.20
C SER A 473 0.70 -18.20 20.21
N ARG A 474 0.72 -18.82 19.02
CA ARG A 474 0.44 -20.26 18.80
C ARG A 474 1.62 -21.00 18.18
N ALA A 475 2.81 -20.39 18.19
CA ALA A 475 3.90 -20.80 17.32
C ALA A 475 4.52 -22.15 17.72
N LEU A 476 4.48 -22.51 19.00
CA LEU A 476 5.23 -23.64 19.56
C LEU A 476 4.33 -24.54 20.44
N ARG A 477 4.65 -25.84 20.48
CA ARG A 477 4.08 -26.79 21.44
C ARG A 477 5.11 -27.73 22.03
N VAL A 478 4.79 -28.34 23.17
CA VAL A 478 5.60 -29.38 23.81
C VAL A 478 4.91 -30.73 23.61
N LEU A 479 5.60 -31.68 22.98
CA LEU A 479 5.11 -33.03 22.79
C LEU A 479 5.19 -33.85 24.09
N PRO A 480 4.47 -35.00 24.19
CA PRO A 480 4.49 -35.86 25.38
C PRO A 480 5.89 -36.37 25.77
N ASP A 481 6.83 -36.47 24.82
CA ASP A 481 8.22 -36.88 25.06
C ASP A 481 9.13 -35.73 25.55
N GLY A 482 8.56 -34.53 25.70
CA GLY A 482 9.29 -33.32 26.08
C GLY A 482 10.01 -32.65 24.92
N SER A 483 9.90 -33.12 23.67
CA SER A 483 10.37 -32.32 22.54
C SER A 483 9.48 -31.10 22.31
N ILE A 484 10.06 -30.04 21.75
CA ILE A 484 9.35 -28.84 21.32
C ILE A 484 9.26 -28.89 19.80
N GLU A 485 8.11 -28.55 19.23
CA GLU A 485 8.01 -28.31 17.79
C GLU A 485 7.22 -27.04 17.51
N GLY A 486 7.48 -26.42 16.37
CA GLY A 486 6.78 -25.20 15.99
C GLY A 486 7.50 -24.34 14.96
N TRP A 487 7.13 -23.06 14.99
CA TRP A 487 7.65 -22.02 14.11
C TRP A 487 8.50 -21.03 14.90
N LEU A 488 9.66 -20.67 14.35
CA LEU A 488 10.50 -19.58 14.83
C LEU A 488 10.77 -18.61 13.70
N SER A 489 10.84 -17.31 14.00
CA SER A 489 11.23 -16.29 13.04
C SER A 489 12.71 -16.46 12.65
N SER A 490 13.03 -16.24 11.37
CA SER A 490 14.38 -16.39 10.84
C SER A 490 14.74 -15.24 9.92
N GLY A 491 15.91 -14.63 10.11
CA GLY A 491 16.41 -13.58 9.22
C GLY A 491 16.96 -14.08 7.88
N HIS A 492 17.18 -15.38 7.74
CA HIS A 492 17.80 -15.99 6.56
C HIS A 492 16.83 -16.84 5.74
N SER A 493 15.62 -17.09 6.25
CA SER A 493 14.55 -17.71 5.48
C SER A 493 13.96 -16.67 4.53
N ALA A 494 13.85 -17.00 3.24
CA ALA A 494 13.15 -16.15 2.27
C ALA A 494 11.70 -15.85 2.69
N ALA A 495 11.10 -16.73 3.50
CA ALA A 495 9.75 -16.57 4.03
C ALA A 495 9.69 -16.06 5.48
N GLY A 496 10.81 -15.63 6.07
CA GLY A 496 10.86 -15.03 7.41
C GLY A 496 10.60 -15.97 8.59
N GLN A 497 10.22 -17.24 8.35
CA GLN A 497 9.95 -18.25 9.37
C GLN A 497 10.66 -19.58 9.04
N MET A 498 10.89 -20.39 10.09
CA MET A 498 11.42 -21.75 10.00
C MET A 498 10.60 -22.73 10.85
N ALA A 499 10.36 -23.93 10.34
CA ALA A 499 9.80 -25.04 11.08
C ALA A 499 10.92 -25.77 11.84
N ILE A 500 10.72 -26.04 13.14
CA ILE A 500 11.75 -26.63 14.01
C ILE A 500 11.21 -27.74 14.90
N THR A 501 12.11 -28.64 15.29
CA THR A 501 11.96 -29.51 16.46
C THR A 501 13.18 -29.37 17.35
N ILE A 502 12.97 -29.21 18.65
CA ILE A 502 14.02 -29.26 19.67
C ILE A 502 13.76 -30.50 20.51
N ASP A 503 14.67 -31.47 20.50
CA ASP A 503 14.48 -32.71 21.25
C ASP A 503 14.45 -32.49 22.77
N SER A 504 14.17 -33.55 23.53
CA SER A 504 14.13 -33.47 24.99
C SER A 504 15.47 -33.08 25.63
N ALA A 505 16.58 -33.19 24.90
CA ALA A 505 17.93 -32.80 25.31
C ALA A 505 18.34 -31.39 24.83
N GLY A 506 17.46 -30.65 24.16
CA GLY A 506 17.72 -29.28 23.72
C GLY A 506 18.41 -29.17 22.35
N ARG A 507 18.48 -30.27 21.57
CA ARG A 507 19.09 -30.24 20.24
C ARG A 507 18.06 -29.84 19.20
N ALA A 508 18.33 -28.72 18.53
CA ALA A 508 17.45 -28.18 17.51
C ALA A 508 17.71 -28.81 16.13
N ARG A 509 16.63 -29.07 15.40
CA ARG A 509 16.61 -29.46 14.00
C ARG A 509 15.61 -28.58 13.26
N GLN A 510 16.01 -28.06 12.12
CA GLN A 510 15.11 -27.38 11.19
C GLN A 510 14.52 -28.42 10.23
N HIS A 511 13.21 -28.32 9.99
CA HIS A 511 12.54 -29.10 8.94
C HIS A 511 12.67 -28.39 7.59
N PRO A 512 12.89 -29.14 6.49
CA PRO A 512 12.96 -28.54 5.18
C PRO A 512 11.59 -27.95 4.81
N LEU A 513 11.60 -26.70 4.35
CA LEU A 513 10.47 -26.10 3.65
C LEU A 513 10.40 -26.64 2.21
N PRO A 514 9.26 -26.51 1.52
CA PRO A 514 9.20 -26.76 0.08
C PRO A 514 10.33 -26.01 -0.65
N ALA A 515 10.94 -26.67 -1.64
CA ALA A 515 12.01 -26.05 -2.41
C ALA A 515 11.54 -24.73 -3.03
N ARG A 516 12.38 -23.69 -2.99
CA ARG A 516 12.06 -22.33 -3.48
C ARG A 516 10.87 -21.67 -2.78
N THR A 517 10.67 -21.93 -1.50
CA THR A 517 9.67 -21.21 -0.69
C THR A 517 9.95 -19.71 -0.73
N SER A 518 8.97 -18.94 -1.22
CA SER A 518 9.04 -17.47 -1.31
C SER A 518 8.33 -16.81 -0.14
N THR A 519 7.19 -17.35 0.28
CA THR A 519 6.33 -16.79 1.32
C THR A 519 5.65 -17.89 2.12
N LEU A 520 5.45 -17.66 3.43
CA LEU A 520 4.86 -18.61 4.37
C LEU A 520 4.00 -17.85 5.38
N ALA A 521 2.77 -18.31 5.59
CA ALA A 521 1.91 -17.87 6.68
C ALA A 521 1.60 -19.08 7.59
N ALA A 522 1.87 -18.95 8.89
CA ALA A 522 1.68 -20.04 9.85
C ALA A 522 0.97 -19.59 11.13
N SER A 523 0.19 -20.50 11.70
CA SER A 523 -0.48 -20.34 12.99
C SER A 523 -0.81 -21.70 13.58
N GLY A 524 -0.37 -21.94 14.82
CA GLY A 524 -0.50 -23.27 15.42
C GLY A 524 0.21 -24.32 14.56
N ARG A 525 -0.43 -25.48 14.42
CA ARG A 525 0.09 -26.57 13.58
C ARG A 525 0.00 -26.30 12.07
N PHE A 526 -0.69 -25.24 11.67
CA PHE A 526 -1.06 -25.00 10.29
C PHE A 526 -0.12 -24.02 9.60
N ALA A 527 0.17 -24.25 8.33
CA ALA A 527 0.84 -23.28 7.49
C ALA A 527 0.40 -23.39 6.03
N LEU A 528 0.43 -22.25 5.34
CA LEU A 528 0.36 -22.16 3.89
C LEU A 528 1.70 -21.62 3.36
N VAL A 529 2.21 -22.27 2.34
CA VAL A 529 3.45 -21.91 1.66
C VAL A 529 3.16 -21.68 0.19
N ARG A 530 3.76 -20.63 -0.35
CA ARG A 530 3.92 -20.43 -1.79
C ARG A 530 5.40 -20.49 -2.14
N THR A 531 5.66 -21.10 -3.27
CA THR A 531 7.00 -21.22 -3.87
C THR A 531 7.16 -20.22 -5.01
N ASP A 532 8.40 -19.92 -5.38
CA ASP A 532 8.70 -19.00 -6.49
C ASP A 532 7.99 -19.42 -7.78
N ASP A 533 7.87 -20.73 -8.05
CA ASP A 533 7.16 -21.30 -9.21
C ASP A 533 5.63 -21.32 -9.05
N ASN A 534 5.08 -20.54 -8.09
CA ASN A 534 3.66 -20.39 -7.82
C ASN A 534 2.93 -21.69 -7.45
N ARG A 535 3.64 -22.68 -6.88
CA ARG A 535 2.98 -23.83 -6.27
C ARG A 535 2.67 -23.57 -4.82
N TYR A 536 1.54 -24.10 -4.38
CA TYR A 536 1.04 -23.95 -3.02
C TYR A 536 1.17 -25.27 -2.26
N PHE A 537 1.57 -25.15 -1.01
CA PHE A 537 1.66 -26.26 -0.09
C PHE A 537 0.99 -25.89 1.22
N GLU A 538 0.42 -26.89 1.88
CA GLU A 538 -0.05 -26.75 3.25
C GLU A 538 0.71 -27.69 4.19
N SER A 539 0.82 -27.29 5.44
CA SER A 539 1.24 -28.13 6.56
C SER A 539 0.13 -28.15 7.59
N THR A 540 -0.11 -29.30 8.21
CA THR A 540 -1.01 -29.45 9.36
C THR A 540 -0.29 -30.03 10.59
N ASP A 541 1.04 -30.08 10.57
CA ASP A 541 1.88 -30.78 11.56
C ASP A 541 3.12 -29.97 12.00
N PHE A 542 2.99 -28.64 12.04
CA PHE A 542 4.08 -27.69 12.37
C PHE A 542 5.27 -27.74 11.39
N GLY A 543 4.99 -27.96 10.11
CA GLY A 543 5.97 -27.93 9.03
C GLY A 543 6.87 -29.16 8.97
N ARG A 544 6.48 -30.25 9.65
CA ARG A 544 7.18 -31.54 9.52
C ARG A 544 6.96 -32.13 8.14
N SER A 545 5.78 -31.92 7.58
CA SER A 545 5.46 -32.29 6.20
C SER A 545 4.68 -31.20 5.50
N PHE A 546 4.85 -31.13 4.18
CA PHE A 546 4.12 -30.22 3.31
C PHE A 546 3.45 -31.03 2.20
N GLN A 547 2.17 -30.77 1.97
CA GLN A 547 1.40 -31.40 0.91
C GLN A 547 1.03 -30.35 -0.14
N PRO A 548 1.18 -30.65 -1.44
CA PRO A 548 0.74 -29.74 -2.48
C PRO A 548 -0.79 -29.59 -2.43
N ILE A 549 -1.27 -28.37 -2.65
CA ILE A 549 -2.69 -28.05 -2.76
C ILE A 549 -2.96 -27.33 -4.08
N ASP A 550 -4.22 -27.37 -4.51
CA ASP A 550 -4.65 -26.57 -5.65
C ASP A 550 -4.42 -25.08 -5.35
N PRO A 551 -3.92 -24.31 -6.33
CA PRO A 551 -3.76 -22.88 -6.17
C PRO A 551 -5.11 -22.19 -5.93
N PRO A 552 -5.12 -20.98 -5.34
CA PRO A 552 -6.32 -20.16 -5.34
C PRO A 552 -6.81 -19.95 -6.79
N PRO A 553 -8.13 -19.92 -7.02
CA PRO A 553 -8.67 -19.54 -8.33
C PRO A 553 -8.11 -18.18 -8.78
N GLY A 554 -7.49 -18.13 -9.96
CA GLY A 554 -7.05 -16.88 -10.57
C GLY A 554 -5.63 -16.45 -10.21
N ARG A 555 -5.48 -15.20 -9.76
CA ARG A 555 -4.15 -14.60 -9.61
C ARG A 555 -3.44 -15.19 -8.40
N GLN A 556 -2.27 -15.75 -8.67
CA GLN A 556 -1.40 -16.32 -7.65
C GLN A 556 -0.94 -15.21 -6.71
N SER A 557 -1.39 -15.31 -5.46
CA SER A 557 -1.16 -14.32 -4.40
C SER A 557 -0.40 -14.93 -3.24
N GLU A 558 0.23 -14.10 -2.41
CA GLU A 558 0.98 -14.57 -1.25
C GLU A 558 0.01 -15.03 -0.14
N PRO A 559 0.33 -16.09 0.61
CA PRO A 559 -0.36 -16.41 1.85
C PRO A 559 -0.19 -15.25 2.84
N VAL A 560 -1.30 -14.75 3.38
CA VAL A 560 -1.32 -13.61 4.31
C VAL A 560 -1.47 -14.11 5.74
N ALA A 561 -2.40 -15.04 5.96
CA ALA A 561 -2.75 -15.55 7.28
C ALA A 561 -3.17 -17.02 7.23
N ALA A 562 -3.11 -17.67 8.40
CA ALA A 562 -3.58 -19.04 8.61
C ALA A 562 -4.17 -19.17 10.02
N SER A 563 -5.13 -20.08 10.20
CA SER A 563 -5.69 -20.46 11.50
C SER A 563 -6.16 -21.92 11.48
N ALA A 564 -6.78 -22.38 12.57
CA ALA A 564 -7.43 -23.68 12.59
C ALA A 564 -8.61 -23.82 11.62
N VAL A 565 -9.18 -22.70 11.18
CA VAL A 565 -10.31 -22.64 10.24
C VAL A 565 -9.85 -22.80 8.80
N GLY A 566 -8.70 -22.23 8.43
CA GLY A 566 -8.23 -22.17 7.05
C GLY A 566 -7.09 -21.19 6.84
N GLY A 567 -6.93 -20.67 5.62
CA GLY A 567 -5.92 -19.65 5.33
C GLY A 567 -6.33 -18.65 4.26
N GLN A 568 -5.74 -17.46 4.35
CA GLN A 568 -5.98 -16.33 3.45
C GLN A 568 -4.84 -16.25 2.44
N ILE A 569 -5.19 -16.17 1.15
CA ILE A 569 -4.22 -16.03 0.06
C ILE A 569 -4.64 -14.83 -0.79
N GLY A 570 -3.94 -13.71 -0.59
CA GLY A 570 -4.39 -12.41 -1.06
C GLY A 570 -5.80 -12.10 -0.54
N SER A 571 -6.74 -11.96 -1.45
CA SER A 571 -8.14 -11.61 -1.18
C SER A 571 -9.11 -12.80 -1.19
N LEU A 572 -8.57 -14.01 -1.34
CA LEU A 572 -9.32 -15.26 -1.33
C LEU A 572 -9.10 -15.97 -0.01
N LEU A 573 -10.16 -16.58 0.49
CA LEU A 573 -10.14 -17.38 1.70
C LEU A 573 -10.31 -18.85 1.35
N ARG A 574 -9.44 -19.70 1.89
CA ARG A 574 -9.58 -21.14 1.84
C ARG A 574 -10.06 -21.63 3.20
N ILE A 575 -11.24 -22.23 3.25
CA ILE A 575 -11.80 -22.84 4.46
C ILE A 575 -11.55 -24.34 4.44
N GLY A 576 -10.99 -24.86 5.53
CA GLY A 576 -10.59 -26.26 5.67
C GLY A 576 -9.12 -26.52 5.34
N TRP A 577 -8.67 -27.70 5.74
CA TRP A 577 -7.32 -28.22 5.56
C TRP A 577 -7.41 -29.66 5.03
N GLY A 578 -6.38 -30.11 4.30
CA GLY A 578 -6.29 -31.42 3.67
C GLY A 578 -6.44 -31.33 2.15
N ALA A 579 -5.47 -31.85 1.40
CA ALA A 579 -5.52 -31.86 -0.06
C ALA A 579 -6.59 -32.84 -0.58
N GLN A 580 -7.45 -32.38 -1.50
CA GLN A 580 -8.04 -33.32 -2.46
C GLN A 580 -6.94 -33.69 -3.43
N THR A 581 -6.37 -34.88 -3.31
CA THR A 581 -5.30 -35.32 -4.21
C THR A 581 -5.89 -35.61 -5.59
N GLN A 582 -6.03 -34.60 -6.44
CA GLN A 582 -6.02 -34.82 -7.89
C GLN A 582 -4.57 -35.08 -8.31
N ALA A 583 -4.38 -36.07 -9.18
CA ALA A 583 -3.05 -36.50 -9.62
C ALA A 583 -2.24 -35.29 -10.11
N THR A 584 -1.00 -35.19 -9.62
CA THR A 584 -0.10 -34.07 -9.89
C THR A 584 -0.04 -33.80 -11.40
N PRO A 585 -0.41 -32.58 -11.86
CA PRO A 585 -0.19 -32.19 -13.24
C PRO A 585 1.30 -32.36 -13.58
N PRO A 586 1.64 -32.70 -14.84
CA PRO A 586 3.04 -32.78 -15.26
C PRO A 586 3.78 -31.48 -14.90
N GLU A 587 5.05 -31.62 -14.52
CA GLU A 587 5.94 -30.53 -14.14
C GLU A 587 5.77 -29.35 -15.12
N PRO A 588 5.23 -28.21 -14.67
CA PRO A 588 4.97 -27.10 -15.58
C PRO A 588 6.30 -26.64 -16.16
N THR A 589 6.39 -26.62 -17.49
CA THR A 589 7.49 -25.98 -18.21
C THR A 589 7.69 -24.61 -17.60
N ALA A 590 8.88 -24.32 -17.07
CA ALA A 590 9.19 -23.12 -16.31
C ALA A 590 8.53 -21.91 -16.95
N VAL A 591 7.46 -21.42 -16.34
CA VAL A 591 6.78 -20.22 -16.81
C VAL A 591 7.76 -19.10 -16.54
N GLU A 592 8.27 -18.50 -17.62
CA GLU A 592 9.17 -17.37 -17.56
C GLU A 592 8.51 -16.31 -16.68
N HIS A 593 9.06 -16.11 -15.48
CA HIS A 593 8.62 -15.04 -14.59
C HIS A 593 8.79 -13.77 -15.39
N THR A 594 7.68 -13.22 -15.88
CA THR A 594 7.67 -11.83 -16.28
C THR A 594 7.64 -11.11 -14.93
N PRO A 595 8.77 -10.58 -14.43
CA PRO A 595 8.71 -9.72 -13.25
C PRO A 595 7.63 -8.69 -13.53
N MET A 596 6.82 -8.35 -12.51
CA MET A 596 5.96 -7.18 -12.57
C MET A 596 6.85 -5.93 -12.57
N LEU A 597 7.67 -5.78 -13.61
CA LEU A 597 8.20 -4.51 -14.02
C LEU A 597 6.97 -3.66 -14.25
N SER A 598 6.79 -2.64 -13.41
CA SER A 598 5.84 -1.58 -13.67
C SER A 598 6.00 -1.21 -15.14
N ARG A 599 5.03 -1.58 -15.98
CA ARG A 599 5.15 -1.38 -17.42
C ARG A 599 5.24 0.12 -17.62
N ARG A 600 6.44 0.57 -17.96
CA ARG A 600 6.72 1.99 -18.20
C ARG A 600 5.74 2.46 -19.27
N ILE A 601 4.97 3.48 -18.94
CA ILE A 601 4.20 4.20 -19.95
C ILE A 601 5.24 4.77 -20.93
N PRO A 602 5.19 4.40 -22.23
CA PRO A 602 6.10 4.98 -23.19
C PRO A 602 5.94 6.50 -23.18
N PRO A 603 7.03 7.27 -23.30
CA PRO A 603 6.92 8.71 -23.43
C PRO A 603 6.11 9.08 -24.67
N VAL A 604 5.29 10.11 -24.54
CA VAL A 604 4.51 10.69 -25.65
C VAL A 604 5.43 11.32 -26.67
N VAL A 605 6.56 11.86 -26.22
CA VAL A 605 7.59 12.45 -27.06
C VAL A 605 8.98 12.12 -26.54
N ARG A 606 9.88 11.77 -27.44
CA ARG A 606 11.29 11.48 -27.17
C ARG A 606 12.17 12.61 -27.67
N LEU A 607 13.01 13.12 -26.78
CA LEU A 607 14.00 14.13 -27.09
C LEU A 607 15.26 13.48 -27.67
N GLY A 608 15.64 13.90 -28.87
CA GLY A 608 16.87 13.50 -29.54
C GLY A 608 18.03 14.39 -29.12
N CYS A 609 18.90 13.89 -28.24
CA CYS A 609 20.11 14.57 -27.80
C CYS A 609 21.36 13.78 -28.18
N ARG A 610 22.49 14.45 -28.38
CA ARG A 610 23.79 13.84 -28.63
C ARG A 610 24.91 14.57 -27.88
N PHE A 611 25.98 13.86 -27.56
CA PHE A 611 27.19 14.49 -27.01
C PHE A 611 27.79 15.46 -28.04
N SER A 612 28.13 16.66 -27.59
CA SER A 612 28.71 17.71 -28.45
C SER A 612 30.16 18.03 -28.12
N GLY A 613 30.71 17.41 -27.07
CA GLY A 613 32.10 17.54 -26.67
C GLY A 613 32.50 16.52 -25.60
N PRO A 614 33.79 16.47 -25.25
CA PRO A 614 34.28 15.61 -24.18
C PRO A 614 33.71 16.03 -22.81
N PRO A 615 33.58 15.09 -21.85
CA PRO A 615 33.20 15.44 -20.49
C PRO A 615 34.25 16.35 -19.85
N ALA A 616 33.79 17.44 -19.25
CA ALA A 616 34.58 18.24 -18.33
C ALA A 616 34.41 17.65 -16.93
N SER A 617 35.45 16.98 -16.44
CA SER A 617 35.51 16.50 -15.06
C SER A 617 36.29 17.50 -14.21
N SER A 618 35.69 17.96 -13.11
CA SER A 618 36.41 18.66 -12.06
C SER A 618 36.46 17.77 -10.82
N ARG A 619 37.65 17.67 -10.20
CA ARG A 619 37.70 17.24 -8.80
C ARG A 619 37.06 18.33 -7.97
N ILE A 620 36.12 17.94 -7.13
CA ILE A 620 35.54 18.86 -6.17
C ILE A 620 36.59 19.01 -5.08
N SER A 621 37.21 20.19 -4.97
CA SER A 621 38.35 20.43 -4.05
C SER A 621 38.01 20.14 -2.59
N ASP A 622 36.72 20.31 -2.24
CA ASP A 622 36.14 20.00 -0.93
C ASP A 622 35.24 18.76 -0.98
N GLY A 623 35.49 17.90 -1.96
CA GLY A 623 34.88 16.61 -2.13
C GLY A 623 35.24 15.73 -0.94
N PHE A 624 34.30 15.65 -0.01
CA PHE A 624 34.09 14.47 0.80
C PHE A 624 34.40 13.22 -0.07
N GLY A 625 35.44 12.46 0.29
CA GLY A 625 35.87 11.20 -0.32
C GLY A 625 36.36 11.26 -1.77
N LEU A 626 37.69 11.38 -1.91
CA LEU A 626 38.60 10.78 -2.92
C LEU A 626 39.96 11.49 -2.90
N GLY A 627 40.10 12.57 -2.12
CA GLY A 627 41.33 12.89 -1.41
C GLY A 627 41.36 12.15 -0.07
N PHE A 628 42.55 11.77 0.39
CA PHE A 628 42.81 11.07 1.66
C PHE A 628 42.36 11.92 2.87
N THR A 629 41.07 12.01 3.18
CA THR A 629 40.60 12.62 4.43
C THR A 629 40.73 11.57 5.53
N LYS A 630 41.60 11.83 6.52
CA LYS A 630 41.84 10.98 7.69
C LYS A 630 40.63 10.76 8.60
N THR A 631 39.51 11.43 8.34
CA THR A 631 38.30 11.36 9.16
C THR A 631 37.41 10.23 8.65
N PRO A 632 37.10 9.21 9.48
CA PRO A 632 36.07 8.23 9.16
C PRO A 632 34.78 8.96 8.80
N MET A 633 34.15 8.58 7.70
CA MET A 633 32.85 9.17 7.35
C MET A 633 31.85 8.77 8.44
N PRO A 634 31.10 9.72 9.02
CA PRO A 634 29.88 9.39 9.72
C PRO A 634 29.01 8.59 8.75
N GLN A 635 28.40 7.50 9.21
CA GLN A 635 27.34 6.85 8.43
C GLN A 635 26.26 7.90 8.19
N MET A 636 26.11 8.35 6.94
CA MET A 636 25.06 9.29 6.53
C MET A 636 24.04 8.52 5.72
N ALA A 637 22.75 8.71 6.01
CA ALA A 637 21.67 8.25 5.16
C ALA A 637 21.50 9.25 4.00
N PRO A 638 21.68 8.82 2.74
CA PRO A 638 21.39 9.68 1.60
C PRO A 638 19.88 9.80 1.43
N GLY A 639 19.44 10.96 1.00
CA GLY A 639 18.08 11.25 0.56
C GLY A 639 18.10 12.07 -0.71
N ARG A 640 16.95 12.14 -1.37
CA ARG A 640 16.76 12.85 -2.64
C ARG A 640 15.98 14.14 -2.45
N ILE A 641 16.27 15.14 -3.28
CA ILE A 641 15.52 16.40 -3.36
C ILE A 641 14.85 16.50 -4.73
N SER A 642 13.70 15.84 -4.91
CA SER A 642 12.96 15.78 -6.18
C SER A 642 13.91 15.64 -7.39
N LEU A 643 13.76 16.44 -8.44
CA LEU A 643 14.71 16.51 -9.57
C LEU A 643 15.90 17.47 -9.36
N ALA A 644 15.91 18.23 -8.26
CA ALA A 644 16.87 19.32 -8.05
C ALA A 644 18.22 18.84 -7.51
N GLY A 645 18.22 17.80 -6.66
CA GLY A 645 19.44 17.38 -5.98
C GLY A 645 19.31 16.19 -5.03
N ALA A 646 20.26 16.12 -4.11
CA ALA A 646 20.34 15.12 -3.04
C ALA A 646 20.68 15.81 -1.71
N PHE A 647 20.36 15.16 -0.60
CA PHE A 647 20.76 15.58 0.73
C PHE A 647 21.26 14.39 1.54
N TYR A 648 22.03 14.65 2.60
CA TYR A 648 22.61 13.62 3.45
C TYR A 648 22.38 13.98 4.89
N VAL A 649 21.91 13.02 5.69
CA VAL A 649 21.66 13.22 7.13
C VAL A 649 22.42 12.18 7.94
N PRO A 650 22.99 12.53 9.11
CA PRO A 650 23.62 11.57 10.00
C PRO A 650 22.67 10.41 10.35
N TRP A 651 23.19 9.19 10.31
CA TRP A 651 22.43 7.97 10.58
C TRP A 651 21.90 7.92 12.01
N ARG A 652 20.61 7.55 12.16
CA ARG A 652 19.77 7.78 13.36
C ARG A 652 20.00 6.86 14.56
N ASN A 653 20.98 5.96 14.52
CA ASN A 653 21.17 5.00 15.63
C ASN A 653 21.86 5.60 16.87
N VAL A 654 22.01 6.92 16.94
CA VAL A 654 22.48 7.62 18.14
C VAL A 654 21.27 8.40 18.70
N PRO A 655 20.63 7.97 19.81
CA PRO A 655 19.38 8.51 20.33
C PRO A 655 19.35 10.02 20.67
N HIS A 656 20.42 10.78 20.42
CA HIS A 656 20.55 12.19 20.82
C HIS A 656 21.26 13.10 19.81
N SER A 657 21.50 12.69 18.55
CA SER A 657 22.24 13.57 17.61
C SER A 657 21.36 14.57 16.86
N LEU A 658 20.67 15.48 17.58
CA LEU A 658 20.24 16.76 17.01
C LEU A 658 21.44 17.69 16.68
N ALA A 659 22.64 17.32 17.14
CA ALA A 659 23.88 18.06 16.94
C ALA A 659 24.52 17.88 15.54
N GLY A 660 23.85 17.21 14.60
CA GLY A 660 24.36 16.99 13.24
C GLY A 660 23.86 18.03 12.24
N ASN A 661 24.58 18.17 11.12
CA ASN A 661 24.13 18.96 9.97
C ASN A 661 23.58 18.01 8.90
N ALA A 662 22.54 18.47 8.19
CA ALA A 662 22.14 17.94 6.91
C ALA A 662 22.97 18.61 5.81
N GLU A 663 23.59 17.81 4.94
CA GLU A 663 24.35 18.31 3.80
C GLU A 663 23.49 18.27 2.53
N PHE A 664 23.32 19.41 1.87
CA PHE A 664 22.54 19.56 0.64
C PHE A 664 23.48 19.73 -0.54
N VAL A 665 23.13 19.09 -1.66
CA VAL A 665 23.83 19.22 -2.95
C VAL A 665 22.80 19.29 -4.07
N PHE A 666 22.76 20.41 -4.78
CA PHE A 666 21.76 20.62 -5.84
C PHE A 666 22.30 21.46 -6.99
N VAL A 667 21.63 21.38 -8.13
CA VAL A 667 21.93 22.21 -9.31
C VAL A 667 20.71 23.07 -9.59
N PRO A 668 20.87 24.41 -9.71
CA PRO A 668 19.79 25.30 -10.12
C PRO A 668 19.03 24.78 -11.35
N LEU A 669 17.71 24.96 -11.33
CA LEU A 669 16.82 24.43 -12.35
C LEU A 669 17.01 25.16 -13.68
N LEU A 670 17.03 24.41 -14.79
CA LEU A 670 17.04 24.95 -16.16
C LEU A 670 18.22 25.89 -16.50
N ASP A 671 19.30 25.87 -15.70
CA ASP A 671 20.52 26.63 -15.95
C ASP A 671 21.65 25.68 -16.40
N LEU A 672 22.12 25.89 -17.65
CA LEU A 672 23.16 25.09 -18.27
C LEU A 672 24.54 25.27 -17.62
N ALA A 673 24.79 26.46 -17.07
CA ALA A 673 26.09 26.90 -16.57
C ALA A 673 26.13 27.03 -15.05
N ALA A 674 24.99 26.90 -14.36
CA ALA A 674 24.93 27.04 -12.91
C ALA A 674 25.90 26.08 -12.21
N PRO A 675 26.75 26.57 -11.29
CA PRO A 675 27.59 25.72 -10.48
C PRO A 675 26.73 24.87 -9.52
N VAL A 676 27.30 23.75 -9.07
CA VAL A 676 26.69 22.94 -8.00
C VAL A 676 26.65 23.77 -6.73
N GLN A 677 25.46 23.88 -6.14
CA GLN A 677 25.25 24.54 -4.86
C GLN A 677 25.36 23.51 -3.75
N ARG A 678 25.99 23.91 -2.64
CA ARG A 678 26.16 23.09 -1.44
C ARG A 678 25.79 23.90 -0.23
N ALA A 679 25.06 23.29 0.70
CA ALA A 679 24.70 23.92 1.95
C ALA A 679 24.72 22.90 3.09
N SER A 680 25.25 23.32 4.24
CA SER A 680 25.21 22.55 5.48
C SER A 680 24.18 23.20 6.40
N VAL A 681 23.08 22.51 6.70
CA VAL A 681 21.98 23.03 7.51
C VAL A 681 21.92 22.29 8.84
N PRO A 682 21.98 22.96 10.00
CA PRO A 682 21.87 22.29 11.29
C PRO A 682 20.51 21.60 11.47
N LEU A 683 20.52 20.30 11.80
CA LEU A 683 19.30 19.54 12.10
C LEU A 683 18.59 20.04 13.36
N SER A 684 19.27 20.80 14.22
CA SER A 684 18.67 21.48 15.37
C SER A 684 17.58 22.48 14.98
N ARG A 685 17.44 22.82 13.70
CA ARG A 685 16.36 23.69 13.19
C ARG A 685 15.08 22.93 12.83
N LEU A 686 15.07 21.60 12.93
CA LEU A 686 13.85 20.80 12.75
C LEU A 686 13.03 20.82 14.03
N GLU A 687 11.79 21.31 13.96
CA GLU A 687 10.86 21.35 15.09
C GLU A 687 10.40 19.94 15.53
N SER A 688 10.50 18.93 14.65
CA SER A 688 10.24 17.52 14.99
C SER A 688 11.05 16.57 14.11
N ASN A 689 11.74 15.63 14.76
CA ASN A 689 12.66 14.69 14.13
C ASN A 689 12.09 13.30 13.92
N GLU A 690 10.82 13.03 14.22
CA GLU A 690 10.40 11.63 14.42
C GLU A 690 10.60 10.75 13.19
N ARG A 691 10.53 11.27 11.95
CA ARG A 691 10.99 10.56 10.73
C ARG A 691 11.36 11.56 9.61
N MET A 692 12.63 11.64 9.22
CA MET A 692 13.04 12.33 7.98
C MET A 692 12.69 11.41 6.81
N SER A 693 11.90 11.91 5.86
CA SER A 693 11.65 11.21 4.59
C SER A 693 12.97 11.05 3.86
N TYR A 694 13.21 9.93 3.17
CA TYR A 694 14.35 9.78 2.25
C TYR A 694 14.19 10.65 0.99
N GLU A 695 13.09 11.38 0.86
CA GLU A 695 12.78 12.25 -0.25
C GLU A 695 12.17 13.58 0.23
N ILE A 696 12.78 14.69 -0.18
CA ILE A 696 12.26 16.05 -0.10
C ILE A 696 11.56 16.36 -1.43
N ARG A 697 10.27 16.67 -1.37
CA ARG A 697 9.45 17.05 -2.51
C ARG A 697 9.45 18.57 -2.67
N LEU A 698 9.35 19.03 -3.92
CA LEU A 698 9.39 20.44 -4.28
C LEU A 698 8.22 20.74 -5.23
N GLY A 699 7.59 21.89 -5.03
CA GLY A 699 6.75 22.52 -6.06
C GLY A 699 7.60 23.41 -6.96
N PHE A 700 7.03 23.90 -8.06
CA PHE A 700 7.76 24.73 -9.01
C PHE A 700 6.93 25.94 -9.48
N VAL A 701 7.57 27.10 -9.58
CA VAL A 701 6.93 28.36 -10.02
C VAL A 701 7.64 28.91 -11.25
N LEU A 702 6.87 29.29 -12.27
CA LEU A 702 7.36 29.98 -13.47
C LEU A 702 7.32 31.49 -13.31
N ASP A 703 8.43 32.19 -13.56
CA ASP A 703 8.49 33.64 -13.72
C ASP A 703 9.22 34.02 -15.00
N GLY A 704 8.44 34.45 -15.99
CA GLY A 704 8.92 34.66 -17.35
C GLY A 704 9.46 33.37 -17.97
N THR A 705 10.78 33.24 -17.99
CA THR A 705 11.52 32.07 -18.52
C THR A 705 12.31 31.32 -17.45
N THR A 706 12.14 31.70 -16.19
CA THR A 706 12.86 31.12 -15.05
C THR A 706 11.92 30.25 -14.23
N ALA A 707 12.38 29.09 -13.79
CA ALA A 707 11.65 28.26 -12.84
C ALA A 707 12.33 28.34 -11.46
N TRP A 708 11.54 28.45 -10.40
CA TRP A 708 12.03 28.35 -9.03
C TRP A 708 11.39 27.17 -8.31
N PRO A 709 12.15 26.43 -7.51
CA PRO A 709 11.57 25.47 -6.60
C PRO A 709 10.97 26.18 -5.37
N VAL A 710 9.90 25.60 -4.85
CA VAL A 710 9.28 25.97 -3.58
C VAL A 710 9.16 24.72 -2.70
N ALA A 711 9.25 24.89 -1.39
CA ALA A 711 9.16 23.77 -0.46
C ALA A 711 7.75 23.17 -0.51
N ALA A 712 7.65 21.86 -0.73
CA ALA A 712 6.37 21.17 -0.76
C ALA A 712 6.22 20.20 0.42
N GLU A 713 5.01 20.16 0.98
CA GLU A 713 4.62 19.28 2.06
C GLU A 713 4.09 17.96 1.50
N ARG A 714 4.48 16.86 2.16
CA ARG A 714 3.93 15.53 1.91
C ARG A 714 3.79 14.79 3.23
N PHE A 715 2.64 14.14 3.45
CA PHE A 715 2.34 13.40 4.68
C PHE A 715 2.46 14.26 5.95
N SER A 716 1.94 15.49 5.90
CA SER A 716 1.95 16.44 7.02
C SER A 716 3.35 16.84 7.50
N ARG A 717 4.32 16.92 6.57
CA ARG A 717 5.71 17.29 6.86
C ARG A 717 6.21 18.32 5.86
N CYS A 718 6.55 19.48 6.38
CA CYS A 718 7.09 20.59 5.61
C CYS A 718 8.62 20.67 5.76
N PRO A 719 9.41 20.45 4.69
CA PRO A 719 10.87 20.59 4.75
C PRO A 719 11.35 22.05 4.62
N ALA A 720 10.46 23.05 4.56
CA ALA A 720 10.79 24.45 4.23
C ALA A 720 11.97 25.00 5.04
N ALA A 721 11.98 24.81 6.36
CA ALA A 721 13.07 25.29 7.21
C ALA A 721 14.46 24.79 6.79
N LEU A 722 14.55 23.57 6.25
CA LEU A 722 15.81 23.03 5.74
C LEU A 722 16.15 23.55 4.34
N VAL A 723 15.19 23.50 3.42
CA VAL A 723 15.45 23.82 2.01
C VAL A 723 15.56 25.33 1.75
N ASP A 724 14.85 26.15 2.52
CA ASP A 724 14.97 27.62 2.44
C ASP A 724 16.32 28.08 3.00
N GLU A 725 16.76 27.51 4.14
CA GLU A 725 18.08 27.81 4.71
C GLU A 725 19.22 27.30 3.81
N ALA A 726 19.01 26.18 3.12
CA ALA A 726 19.94 25.69 2.10
C ALA A 726 20.01 26.61 0.86
N GLY A 727 19.15 27.63 0.76
CA GLY A 727 19.03 28.49 -0.41
C GLY A 727 18.51 27.77 -1.64
N LEU A 728 17.89 26.60 -1.46
CA LEU A 728 17.33 25.81 -2.54
C LEU A 728 16.00 26.40 -3.01
N THR A 729 15.11 26.77 -2.08
CA THR A 729 13.73 27.20 -2.36
C THR A 729 13.48 28.69 -2.11
N VAL A 730 12.45 29.22 -2.76
CA VAL A 730 11.91 30.56 -2.43
C VAL A 730 10.94 30.42 -1.25
N PRO A 731 11.15 31.16 -0.14
CA PRO A 731 10.32 31.02 1.06
C PRO A 731 8.97 31.75 0.89
N PHE A 732 7.89 31.05 1.25
CA PHE A 732 6.50 31.58 1.29
C PHE A 732 5.88 31.51 2.70
N GLY A 733 6.70 31.34 3.74
CA GLY A 733 6.26 31.25 5.13
C GLY A 733 5.75 29.86 5.53
N GLU A 734 5.19 29.11 4.59
CA GLU A 734 4.72 27.72 4.73
C GLU A 734 5.05 26.88 3.49
N CYS A 735 4.87 25.56 3.58
CA CYS A 735 5.00 24.69 2.42
C CYS A 735 3.75 24.75 1.55
N VAL A 736 3.94 24.58 0.24
CA VAL A 736 2.84 24.27 -0.67
C VAL A 736 2.53 22.77 -0.64
N ASP A 737 1.37 22.34 -1.12
CA ASP A 737 1.03 20.91 -1.19
C ASP A 737 1.84 20.19 -2.32
N ASP A 738 2.15 18.89 -2.21
CA ASP A 738 2.79 18.09 -3.29
C ASP A 738 1.75 17.25 -4.07
N PRO A 739 1.66 17.32 -5.42
CA PRO A 739 2.45 18.17 -6.33
C PRO A 739 1.86 19.58 -6.50
N THR A 740 2.70 20.61 -6.49
CA THR A 740 2.30 22.00 -6.81
C THR A 740 3.08 22.54 -7.99
N VAL A 741 2.35 23.22 -8.87
CA VAL A 741 2.91 24.03 -9.96
C VAL A 741 2.32 25.44 -9.89
N GLY A 742 3.12 26.46 -10.20
CA GLY A 742 2.68 27.84 -10.09
C GLY A 742 3.27 28.76 -11.14
N VAL A 743 2.76 29.98 -11.17
CA VAL A 743 3.16 31.04 -12.11
C VAL A 743 3.13 32.40 -11.44
N ALA A 744 4.16 33.21 -11.68
CA ALA A 744 4.23 34.60 -11.26
C ALA A 744 3.63 35.52 -12.32
N VAL A 745 2.66 36.35 -11.93
CA VAL A 745 1.98 37.33 -12.79
C VAL A 745 1.77 38.62 -12.00
N ASP A 746 2.24 39.76 -12.55
CA ASP A 746 2.06 41.10 -11.97
C ASP A 746 2.38 41.20 -10.46
N GLY A 747 3.48 40.57 -10.03
CA GLY A 747 3.95 40.61 -8.63
C GLY A 747 3.23 39.67 -7.66
N ARG A 748 2.38 38.77 -8.17
CA ARG A 748 1.74 37.69 -7.40
C ARG A 748 2.13 36.34 -7.97
N VAL A 749 2.28 35.34 -7.12
CA VAL A 749 2.36 33.94 -7.54
C VAL A 749 0.98 33.33 -7.40
N PHE A 750 0.60 32.52 -8.37
CA PHE A 750 -0.56 31.63 -8.33
C PHE A 750 -0.04 30.21 -8.23
N PHE A 751 -0.47 29.48 -7.22
CA PHE A 751 -0.14 28.09 -6.99
C PHE A 751 -1.35 27.24 -7.30
N MET A 752 -1.13 26.14 -8.01
CA MET A 752 -2.14 25.16 -8.32
C MET A 752 -1.68 23.80 -7.82
N HIS A 753 -2.54 23.19 -7.02
CA HIS A 753 -2.32 21.88 -6.45
C HIS A 753 -3.51 20.97 -6.78
N ALA A 754 -3.22 19.83 -7.39
CA ALA A 754 -4.20 18.77 -7.60
C ALA A 754 -4.01 17.71 -6.52
N GLU A 755 -4.98 17.60 -5.63
CA GLU A 755 -4.98 16.62 -4.53
C GLU A 755 -5.96 15.49 -4.83
N THR A 756 -5.49 14.25 -4.72
CA THR A 756 -6.37 13.09 -4.55
C THR A 756 -6.33 12.68 -3.09
N THR A 757 -7.35 13.06 -2.33
CA THR A 757 -7.41 12.62 -0.94
C THR A 757 -7.73 11.13 -0.93
N ASN A 758 -6.90 10.31 -0.27
CA ASN A 758 -7.13 8.87 -0.13
C ASN A 758 -8.25 8.56 0.88
N THR A 759 -9.08 9.56 1.21
CA THR A 759 -10.23 9.36 2.09
C THR A 759 -11.25 8.50 1.37
N THR A 760 -11.95 7.66 2.11
CA THR A 760 -13.01 6.72 1.66
C THR A 760 -14.13 7.35 0.82
N ARG A 761 -14.11 8.67 0.59
CA ARG A 761 -15.13 9.42 -0.13
C ARG A 761 -14.80 9.70 -1.59
N GLY A 762 -13.65 9.24 -2.09
CA GLY A 762 -13.30 9.36 -3.51
C GLY A 762 -13.42 10.80 -4.02
N ARG A 763 -12.79 11.76 -3.32
CA ARG A 763 -12.77 13.18 -3.72
C ARG A 763 -11.38 13.60 -4.16
N ALA A 764 -11.34 14.32 -5.26
CA ALA A 764 -10.17 15.06 -5.70
C ALA A 764 -10.47 16.56 -5.71
N THR A 765 -9.43 17.37 -5.52
CA THR A 765 -9.57 18.83 -5.54
C THR A 765 -8.44 19.48 -6.33
N ILE A 766 -8.73 20.62 -6.94
CA ILE A 766 -7.74 21.55 -7.48
C ILE A 766 -7.81 22.81 -6.61
N LYS A 767 -6.81 22.98 -5.75
CA LYS A 767 -6.67 24.18 -4.92
C LYS A 767 -5.89 25.24 -5.69
N ILE A 768 -6.40 26.46 -5.68
CA ILE A 768 -5.73 27.62 -6.25
C ILE A 768 -5.48 28.61 -5.13
N SER A 769 -4.21 28.91 -4.89
CA SER A 769 -3.76 29.84 -3.87
C SER A 769 -2.89 30.92 -4.50
N THR A 770 -2.67 32.00 -3.77
CA THR A 770 -1.83 33.12 -4.21
C THR A 770 -0.89 33.58 -3.12
N ALA A 771 0.23 34.17 -3.49
CA ALA A 771 1.09 34.92 -2.58
C ALA A 771 1.63 36.16 -3.27
N ALA A 772 1.80 37.25 -2.54
CA ALA A 772 2.49 38.43 -3.07
C ALA A 772 4.00 38.17 -3.08
N LEU A 773 4.67 38.56 -4.17
CA LEU A 773 6.13 38.58 -4.26
C LEU A 773 6.62 39.95 -3.84
N THR A 774 7.40 39.99 -2.75
CA THR A 774 8.13 41.20 -2.39
C THR A 774 9.53 41.13 -2.97
N ALA A 775 9.86 42.11 -3.81
CA ALA A 775 11.24 42.35 -4.18
C ALA A 775 11.92 43.03 -2.98
N ASP A 776 13.01 42.44 -2.48
CA ASP A 776 13.83 43.12 -1.48
C ASP A 776 14.38 44.44 -2.08
N ARG A 777 14.30 45.52 -1.29
CA ARG A 777 14.83 46.85 -1.65
C ARG A 777 16.33 46.81 -1.95
N SER A 778 17.05 45.77 -1.51
CA SER A 778 18.47 45.59 -1.74
C SER A 778 18.85 45.25 -3.19
N GLY A 779 17.88 44.92 -4.06
CA GLY A 779 18.15 44.48 -5.43
C GLY A 779 18.90 43.13 -5.54
N LYS A 780 19.23 42.51 -4.40
CA LYS A 780 19.84 41.19 -4.32
C LYS A 780 18.75 40.16 -4.05
N THR A 781 18.50 39.35 -5.08
CA THR A 781 17.99 37.95 -5.17
C THR A 781 17.15 37.26 -4.09
N ASN A 782 17.03 37.76 -2.86
CA ASN A 782 16.25 37.12 -1.80
C ASN A 782 14.78 37.52 -1.93
N ARG A 783 14.12 36.97 -2.95
CA ARG A 783 12.67 37.08 -3.08
C ARG A 783 12.03 36.39 -1.88
N ARG A 784 11.06 37.06 -1.25
CA ARG A 784 10.23 36.47 -0.19
C ARG A 784 8.77 36.62 -0.58
N GLY A 785 8.04 35.52 -0.46
CA GLY A 785 6.59 35.52 -0.53
C GLY A 785 5.96 35.97 0.77
N THR A 786 4.72 36.46 0.69
CA THR A 786 3.79 36.43 1.82
C THR A 786 3.30 34.99 2.05
N ASN A 787 2.58 34.78 3.15
CA ASN A 787 1.82 33.53 3.36
C ASN A 787 0.87 33.26 2.19
N LEU A 788 0.54 31.98 2.00
CA LEU A 788 -0.40 31.57 0.96
C LEU A 788 -1.82 32.00 1.34
N GLU A 789 -2.49 32.66 0.41
CA GLU A 789 -3.90 33.02 0.51
C GLU A 789 -4.69 32.08 -0.41
N PRO A 790 -5.59 31.22 0.12
CA PRO A 790 -6.43 30.37 -0.72
C PRO A 790 -7.44 31.23 -1.49
N LEU A 791 -7.50 31.08 -2.81
CA LEU A 791 -8.47 31.76 -3.67
C LEU A 791 -9.69 30.89 -3.94
N ALA A 792 -9.49 29.63 -4.32
CA ALA A 792 -10.55 28.70 -4.64
C ALA A 792 -10.14 27.24 -4.39
N THR A 793 -11.13 26.40 -4.12
CA THR A 793 -11.01 24.93 -4.15
C THR A 793 -12.05 24.39 -5.13
N HIS A 794 -11.59 23.84 -6.24
CA HIS A 794 -12.45 23.19 -7.23
C HIS A 794 -12.52 21.71 -6.91
N TYR A 795 -13.70 21.19 -6.64
CA TYR A 795 -13.87 19.76 -6.48
C TYR A 795 -14.01 19.11 -7.86
N VAL A 796 -13.23 18.06 -8.09
CA VAL A 796 -13.17 17.34 -9.35
C VAL A 796 -13.28 15.83 -9.12
N SER A 797 -13.54 15.08 -10.17
CA SER A 797 -13.63 13.63 -10.07
C SER A 797 -12.27 12.99 -9.74
N VAL A 798 -12.24 11.89 -8.99
CA VAL A 798 -11.00 11.14 -8.70
C VAL A 798 -10.30 10.60 -9.94
N GLY A 799 -11.01 10.49 -11.07
CA GLY A 799 -10.41 10.13 -12.34
C GLY A 799 -9.41 11.14 -12.89
N ILE A 800 -9.11 12.23 -12.17
CA ILE A 800 -7.99 13.12 -12.46
C ILE A 800 -6.60 12.56 -12.13
N TYR A 801 -6.50 11.49 -11.33
CA TYR A 801 -5.21 10.91 -10.90
C TYR A 801 -4.16 10.69 -12.03
N PRO A 802 -4.52 10.16 -13.22
CA PRO A 802 -3.53 9.98 -14.29
C PRO A 802 -3.13 11.27 -15.01
N TYR A 803 -3.84 12.38 -14.78
CA TYR A 803 -3.54 13.65 -15.43
C TYR A 803 -2.35 14.33 -14.78
N LYS A 804 -1.56 15.01 -15.60
CA LYS A 804 -0.55 15.94 -15.15
C LYS A 804 -1.05 17.37 -15.30
N TYR A 805 -0.58 18.23 -14.41
CA TYR A 805 -0.98 19.61 -14.36
C TYR A 805 0.21 20.53 -14.58
N ALA A 806 0.02 21.55 -15.41
CA ALA A 806 0.99 22.59 -15.69
C ALA A 806 0.38 23.97 -15.40
N ALA A 807 1.21 24.89 -14.90
CA ALA A 807 0.85 26.29 -14.70
C ALA A 807 1.48 27.15 -15.78
N GLY A 808 0.82 28.22 -16.20
CA GLY A 808 1.44 29.15 -17.14
C GLY A 808 0.77 30.49 -17.21
N VAL A 809 1.23 31.30 -18.16
CA VAL A 809 0.68 32.62 -18.42
C VAL A 809 0.40 32.79 -19.91
N ARG A 810 -0.78 33.32 -20.21
CA ARG A 810 -1.14 33.83 -21.55
C ARG A 810 -1.37 35.34 -21.42
N GLY A 811 -0.46 36.13 -22.00
CA GLY A 811 -0.45 37.57 -21.78
C GLY A 811 -0.23 37.91 -20.30
N LYS A 812 -1.30 38.35 -19.61
CA LYS A 812 -1.31 38.63 -18.17
C LYS A 812 -2.29 37.76 -17.40
N THR A 813 -2.81 36.71 -18.02
CA THR A 813 -3.79 35.83 -17.40
C THR A 813 -3.09 34.55 -16.97
N PRO A 814 -3.10 34.21 -15.67
CA PRO A 814 -2.64 32.91 -15.21
C PRO A 814 -3.55 31.82 -15.77
N VAL A 815 -2.99 30.66 -16.10
CA VAL A 815 -3.74 29.53 -16.67
C VAL A 815 -3.34 28.21 -16.00
N LEU A 816 -4.25 27.24 -16.07
CA LEU A 816 -4.01 25.85 -15.71
C LEU A 816 -4.16 24.98 -16.95
N VAL A 817 -3.25 24.01 -17.13
CA VAL A 817 -3.33 23.02 -18.21
C VAL A 817 -3.37 21.63 -17.61
N ALA A 818 -4.32 20.81 -18.07
CA ALA A 818 -4.41 19.38 -17.76
C ALA A 818 -3.96 18.57 -18.98
N ILE A 819 -3.06 17.60 -18.76
CA ILE A 819 -2.44 16.75 -19.79
C ILE A 819 -2.70 15.27 -19.46
N ASP A 820 -3.24 14.50 -20.40
CA ASP A 820 -3.39 13.04 -20.27
C ASP A 820 -2.09 12.29 -20.66
N ALA A 821 -2.01 10.98 -20.41
CA ALA A 821 -0.83 10.19 -20.76
C ALA A 821 -0.63 9.95 -22.27
N ALA A 822 -1.61 10.33 -23.11
CA ALA A 822 -1.46 10.37 -24.56
C ALA A 822 -0.99 11.74 -25.07
N GLY A 823 -0.81 12.72 -24.18
CA GLY A 823 -0.41 14.08 -24.50
C GLY A 823 -1.54 15.02 -24.89
N SER A 824 -2.80 14.59 -24.82
CA SER A 824 -3.93 15.51 -25.03
C SER A 824 -3.94 16.56 -23.94
N ALA A 825 -4.10 17.82 -24.31
CA ALA A 825 -4.04 18.92 -23.36
C ALA A 825 -5.20 19.91 -23.51
N THR A 826 -5.68 20.39 -22.37
CA THR A 826 -6.73 21.41 -22.28
C THR A 826 -6.30 22.46 -21.28
N LEU A 827 -6.51 23.72 -21.65
CA LEU A 827 -6.21 24.90 -20.87
C LEU A 827 -7.49 25.53 -20.34
N ALA A 828 -7.46 26.03 -19.11
CA ALA A 828 -8.46 26.94 -18.57
C ALA A 828 -7.78 28.19 -18.00
N PRO A 829 -8.27 29.41 -18.33
CA PRO A 829 -7.80 30.63 -17.70
C PRO A 829 -8.26 30.69 -16.24
N ILE A 830 -7.42 31.27 -15.37
CA ILE A 830 -7.72 31.48 -13.96
C ILE A 830 -8.10 32.95 -13.76
N ASP A 831 -9.23 33.20 -13.12
CA ASP A 831 -9.58 34.54 -12.62
C ASP A 831 -8.61 34.93 -11.49
N PRO A 832 -7.75 35.94 -11.65
CA PRO A 832 -6.72 36.27 -10.66
C PRO A 832 -7.28 36.84 -9.35
N ALA A 833 -8.55 37.25 -9.32
CA ALA A 833 -9.22 37.74 -8.12
C ALA A 833 -9.92 36.61 -7.36
N ARG A 834 -10.52 35.65 -8.07
CA ARG A 834 -11.39 34.62 -7.46
C ARG A 834 -10.81 33.21 -7.50
N GLY A 835 -9.75 32.97 -8.26
CA GLY A 835 -9.24 31.63 -8.52
C GLY A 835 -10.22 30.72 -9.28
N THR A 836 -11.28 31.27 -9.89
CA THR A 836 -12.24 30.47 -10.68
C THR A 836 -11.66 30.09 -12.03
N LEU A 837 -11.90 28.87 -12.50
CA LEU A 837 -11.53 28.42 -13.84
C LEU A 837 -12.54 28.92 -14.87
N GLY A 838 -12.05 29.50 -15.96
CA GLY A 838 -12.86 29.89 -17.11
C GLY A 838 -13.02 28.77 -18.13
N PRO A 839 -13.59 29.09 -19.32
CA PRO A 839 -13.87 28.09 -20.35
C PRO A 839 -12.62 27.33 -20.80
N GLU A 840 -12.81 26.05 -21.07
CA GLU A 840 -11.77 25.16 -21.58
C GLU A 840 -11.44 25.42 -23.05
N GLU A 841 -10.14 25.47 -23.34
CA GLU A 841 -9.59 25.51 -24.69
C GLU A 841 -8.71 24.28 -24.93
N THR A 842 -8.95 23.61 -26.04
CA THR A 842 -8.11 22.51 -26.49
C THR A 842 -6.77 23.04 -27.02
N LEU A 843 -5.67 22.51 -26.48
CA LEU A 843 -4.33 22.71 -27.03
C LEU A 843 -3.99 21.59 -28.03
N VAL A 844 -2.97 21.81 -28.87
CA VAL A 844 -2.43 20.71 -29.69
C VAL A 844 -1.86 19.63 -28.77
N SER A 845 -1.87 18.37 -29.18
CA SER A 845 -1.29 17.30 -28.36
C SER A 845 0.24 17.45 -28.23
N LEU A 846 0.77 16.98 -27.10
CA LEU A 846 2.20 16.95 -26.79
C LEU A 846 3.00 16.09 -27.79
N ASP A 847 2.36 15.16 -28.51
CA ASP A 847 2.99 14.41 -29.61
C ASP A 847 3.43 15.32 -30.78
N LYS A 848 2.94 16.57 -30.84
CA LYS A 848 3.37 17.60 -31.78
C LYS A 848 4.42 18.54 -31.21
N LEU A 849 5.00 18.22 -30.06
CA LEU A 849 6.05 19.02 -29.44
C LEU A 849 7.26 19.12 -30.38
N LYS A 850 7.72 20.35 -30.60
CA LYS A 850 8.92 20.67 -31.37
C LYS A 850 9.94 21.39 -30.51
N PRO A 851 11.24 21.32 -30.84
CA PRO A 851 12.24 22.20 -30.25
C PRO A 851 11.85 23.68 -30.42
N GLY A 852 12.03 24.49 -29.37
CA GLY A 852 11.62 25.91 -29.38
C GLY A 852 12.35 26.78 -30.41
N ASN A 853 13.47 26.29 -30.98
CA ASN A 853 14.20 26.91 -32.07
C ASN A 853 13.73 26.48 -33.49
N ASP A 854 12.75 25.57 -33.60
CA ASP A 854 12.11 25.23 -34.87
C ASP A 854 11.47 26.49 -35.51
N ALA A 855 11.51 26.60 -36.84
CA ALA A 855 10.96 27.75 -37.55
C ALA A 855 9.46 27.96 -37.29
N GLN A 856 8.71 26.89 -37.01
CA GLN A 856 7.29 26.95 -36.66
C GLN A 856 7.04 27.41 -35.22
N CYS A 857 8.09 27.47 -34.40
CA CYS A 857 8.08 27.89 -33.00
C CYS A 857 8.47 29.37 -32.81
N SER A 858 8.25 30.23 -33.80
CA SER A 858 8.28 31.69 -33.59
C SER A 858 7.16 32.11 -32.64
N GLU A 859 7.44 32.97 -31.65
CA GLU A 859 6.43 33.47 -30.70
C GLU A 859 5.17 33.97 -31.42
N ALA A 860 3.99 33.59 -30.91
CA ALA A 860 2.71 34.15 -31.34
C ALA A 860 1.90 34.67 -30.13
N PRO A 861 0.98 35.62 -30.35
CA PRO A 861 0.19 36.21 -29.28
C PRO A 861 -0.71 35.23 -28.51
N ASP A 862 -1.08 34.11 -29.13
CA ASP A 862 -1.93 33.07 -28.53
C ASP A 862 -1.13 32.00 -27.76
N ASP A 863 0.20 32.01 -27.85
CA ASP A 863 1.05 31.10 -27.09
C ASP A 863 0.83 31.33 -25.58
N VAL A 864 0.51 30.27 -24.87
CA VAL A 864 0.70 30.20 -23.43
C VAL A 864 2.11 29.68 -23.14
N ARG A 865 2.85 30.31 -22.23
CA ARG A 865 4.09 29.72 -21.72
C ARG A 865 3.78 29.00 -20.41
N VAL A 866 3.95 27.69 -20.39
CA VAL A 866 3.66 26.81 -19.26
C VAL A 866 4.92 26.17 -18.69
N LEU A 867 4.90 25.93 -17.39
CA LEU A 867 5.83 25.08 -16.67
C LEU A 867 5.15 23.75 -16.40
N PHE A 868 5.74 22.69 -16.94
CA PHE A 868 5.18 21.36 -16.97
C PHE A 868 6.08 20.39 -16.20
N PRO A 869 5.75 20.06 -14.94
CA PRO A 869 6.34 18.91 -14.27
C PRO A 869 5.79 17.63 -14.92
N PHE A 870 6.67 16.73 -15.35
CA PHE A 870 6.32 15.49 -16.03
C PHE A 870 7.00 14.30 -15.34
N THR A 871 6.44 13.10 -15.51
CA THR A 871 6.99 11.85 -14.96
C THR A 871 7.55 10.98 -16.08
N SER A 872 6.78 10.80 -17.15
CA SER A 872 7.13 9.90 -18.26
C SER A 872 6.77 10.47 -19.62
N GLU A 873 6.02 11.57 -19.68
CA GLU A 873 5.42 12.11 -20.89
C GLU A 873 6.48 12.58 -21.90
N ILE A 874 7.63 13.07 -21.42
CA ILE A 874 8.79 13.44 -22.22
C ILE A 874 9.96 12.52 -21.84
N GLY A 875 10.44 11.71 -22.77
CA GLY A 875 11.56 10.78 -22.55
C GLY A 875 12.77 11.08 -23.43
N LEU A 876 13.80 10.22 -23.35
CA LEU A 876 14.99 10.32 -24.21
C LEU A 876 14.94 9.33 -25.37
N ALA A 877 15.48 9.76 -26.51
CA ALA A 877 15.73 8.87 -27.63
C ALA A 877 17.00 8.05 -27.38
N ALA A 878 16.89 6.72 -27.37
CA ALA A 878 17.97 5.81 -26.97
C ALA A 878 19.26 5.89 -27.82
N LYS A 879 19.17 6.35 -29.07
CA LYS A 879 20.31 6.30 -30.02
C LYS A 879 21.35 7.40 -29.81
N GLY A 880 20.96 8.53 -29.23
CA GLY A 880 21.79 9.75 -29.28
C GLY A 880 22.76 9.90 -28.10
N LEU A 881 22.45 9.29 -26.94
CA LEU A 881 23.29 9.31 -25.74
C LEU A 881 23.53 7.86 -25.26
N PRO A 882 24.49 7.12 -25.85
CA PRO A 882 24.77 5.73 -25.47
C PRO A 882 25.06 5.60 -23.97
N GLY A 883 24.36 4.68 -23.30
CA GLY A 883 24.45 4.44 -21.86
C GLY A 883 23.67 5.43 -21.01
N VAL A 884 22.98 6.41 -21.60
CA VAL A 884 22.12 7.36 -20.87
C VAL A 884 20.65 7.11 -21.23
N ARG A 885 19.80 6.99 -20.22
CA ARG A 885 18.35 6.79 -20.37
C ARG A 885 17.58 7.67 -19.40
N ASP A 886 16.33 7.98 -19.70
CA ASP A 886 15.47 8.67 -18.74
C ASP A 886 15.33 7.85 -17.45
N SER A 887 15.33 8.56 -16.31
CA SER A 887 14.91 7.97 -15.04
C SER A 887 13.40 8.06 -14.93
N GLU A 888 12.75 7.06 -14.36
CA GLU A 888 11.28 7.00 -14.18
C GLU A 888 10.73 8.12 -13.27
N HIS A 889 11.59 9.02 -12.83
CA HIS A 889 11.27 10.13 -11.95
C HIS A 889 10.96 11.43 -12.69
N GLY A 890 11.07 11.44 -14.01
CA GLY A 890 10.67 12.55 -14.87
C GLY A 890 11.52 13.82 -14.74
N GLY A 891 10.87 14.96 -14.87
CA GLY A 891 11.54 16.25 -14.99
C GLY A 891 10.59 17.45 -15.02
N LEU A 892 11.15 18.57 -15.47
CA LEU A 892 10.50 19.87 -15.59
C LEU A 892 10.74 20.43 -16.98
N ALA A 893 9.68 20.87 -17.67
CA ALA A 893 9.77 21.49 -18.98
C ALA A 893 9.12 22.88 -19.00
N ILE A 894 9.67 23.80 -19.79
CA ILE A 894 9.00 25.04 -20.17
C ILE A 894 8.53 24.89 -21.61
N ILE A 895 7.23 25.05 -21.85
CA ILE A 895 6.61 24.86 -23.17
C ILE A 895 5.82 26.12 -23.56
N ARG A 896 6.05 26.62 -24.77
CA ARG A 896 5.11 27.53 -25.45
C ARG A 896 4.07 26.70 -26.18
N TRP A 897 2.80 26.87 -25.83
CA TRP A 897 1.72 25.99 -26.26
C TRP A 897 0.54 26.79 -26.79
N SER A 898 -0.09 26.34 -27.88
CA SER A 898 -1.37 26.85 -28.35
C SER A 898 -2.20 25.72 -28.96
N SER A 899 -3.38 26.05 -29.48
CA SER A 899 -4.21 25.11 -30.25
C SER A 899 -3.54 24.58 -31.52
N ARG A 900 -2.44 25.22 -31.98
CA ARG A 900 -1.79 24.89 -33.25
C ARG A 900 -0.42 24.23 -33.11
N ARG A 901 0.28 24.45 -32.00
CA ARG A 901 1.67 24.01 -31.82
C ARG A 901 2.07 23.89 -30.35
N ALA A 902 3.07 23.05 -30.09
CA ALA A 902 3.74 22.91 -28.80
C ALA A 902 5.25 23.05 -29.04
N CYS A 903 5.91 23.94 -28.30
CA CYS A 903 7.30 24.34 -28.52
C CYS A 903 8.07 24.28 -27.21
N LEU A 904 9.03 23.36 -27.12
CA LEU A 904 9.86 23.14 -25.93
C LEU A 904 10.93 24.23 -25.82
N ASP A 905 10.82 25.13 -24.84
CA ASP A 905 11.78 26.22 -24.62
C ASP A 905 12.94 25.76 -23.73
N ALA A 906 12.68 24.94 -22.71
CA ALA A 906 13.70 24.41 -21.80
C ALA A 906 13.25 23.10 -21.15
N ILE A 907 14.20 22.27 -20.72
CA ILE A 907 13.95 21.00 -20.02
C ILE A 907 15.05 20.69 -19.01
N ASP A 908 14.66 20.15 -17.87
CA ASP A 908 15.53 19.62 -16.81
C ASP A 908 14.96 18.27 -16.37
N MET A 909 15.64 17.17 -16.70
CA MET A 909 15.12 15.82 -16.45
C MET A 909 16.13 14.93 -15.74
N SER A 910 15.64 14.08 -14.86
CA SER A 910 16.47 13.08 -14.18
C SER A 910 16.78 11.92 -15.13
N VAL A 911 18.04 11.46 -15.14
CA VAL A 911 18.52 10.41 -16.06
C VAL A 911 19.32 9.33 -15.32
N HIS A 912 19.35 8.13 -15.87
CA HIS A 912 20.32 7.09 -15.54
C HIS A 912 21.50 7.17 -16.49
N ASP A 913 22.71 6.96 -15.97
CA ASP A 913 23.93 6.90 -16.77
C ASP A 913 24.72 5.64 -16.41
N GLU A 914 24.54 4.61 -17.22
CA GLU A 914 25.16 3.28 -17.10
C GLU A 914 26.69 3.34 -17.11
N ARG A 915 27.27 4.40 -17.69
CA ARG A 915 28.74 4.59 -17.72
C ARG A 915 29.29 4.90 -16.32
N HIS A 916 28.43 5.33 -15.40
CA HIS A 916 28.76 5.73 -14.04
C HIS A 916 27.96 4.94 -12.97
N GLU A 917 27.27 3.85 -13.37
CA GLU A 917 26.47 2.98 -12.51
C GLU A 917 27.05 1.55 -12.53
N ALA A 918 27.72 1.13 -11.44
CA ALA A 918 28.35 -0.20 -11.36
C ALA A 918 27.40 -1.31 -10.91
N ASP A 919 26.29 -0.97 -10.24
CA ASP A 919 25.27 -1.91 -9.78
C ASP A 919 23.87 -1.31 -10.00
N PHE A 920 22.94 -2.10 -10.54
CA PHE A 920 21.52 -1.77 -10.63
C PHE A 920 20.77 -2.46 -9.48
N SER A 921 21.09 -2.14 -8.23
CA SER A 921 20.25 -2.65 -7.15
C SER A 921 18.97 -1.80 -7.07
N LEU A 922 17.80 -2.46 -7.00
CA LEU A 922 16.49 -1.82 -6.85
C LEU A 922 16.37 -0.98 -5.55
N HIS A 923 17.40 -1.01 -4.70
CA HIS A 923 17.49 -0.35 -3.41
C HIS A 923 18.69 0.60 -3.30
N ILE A 924 19.35 0.99 -4.40
CA ILE A 924 20.43 1.99 -4.31
C ILE A 924 19.82 3.29 -3.77
N ALA A 925 20.22 3.59 -2.54
CA ALA A 925 19.94 4.85 -1.89
C ALA A 925 20.50 5.98 -2.77
N GLN A 926 19.61 6.89 -3.18
CA GLN A 926 19.75 7.84 -4.29
C GLN A 926 20.76 8.97 -3.99
N GLY A 927 22.05 8.65 -3.83
CA GLY A 927 23.11 9.61 -3.52
C GLY A 927 23.54 10.55 -4.67
N PRO A 928 23.64 10.10 -5.93
CA PRO A 928 24.16 10.96 -7.00
C PRO A 928 23.07 11.75 -7.72
N VAL A 929 23.30 13.06 -7.93
CA VAL A 929 22.45 13.90 -8.78
C VAL A 929 22.82 13.63 -10.23
N ARG A 930 21.85 13.18 -11.02
CA ARG A 930 22.04 12.83 -12.44
C ARG A 930 20.92 13.47 -13.24
N LYS A 931 21.24 14.50 -14.00
CA LYS A 931 20.23 15.21 -14.78
C LYS A 931 20.75 15.72 -16.13
N LEU A 932 19.84 15.78 -17.08
CA LEU A 932 20.02 16.43 -18.36
C LEU A 932 19.28 17.78 -18.32
N VAL A 933 20.02 18.86 -18.58
CA VAL A 933 19.44 20.20 -18.77
C VAL A 933 19.64 20.63 -20.22
N ALA A 934 18.60 21.08 -20.90
CA ALA A 934 18.69 21.62 -22.26
C ALA A 934 17.80 22.85 -22.45
N ARG A 935 18.26 23.79 -23.29
CA ARG A 935 17.56 25.03 -23.60
C ARG A 935 17.50 25.28 -25.11
N PHE A 936 16.34 25.67 -25.60
CA PHE A 936 16.04 25.88 -27.02
C PHE A 936 15.68 27.33 -27.34
N ASP A 937 15.44 28.15 -26.31
CA ASP A 937 15.30 29.59 -26.46
C ASP A 937 16.56 30.23 -27.05
N LYS A 938 16.39 31.38 -27.71
CA LYS A 938 17.54 32.16 -28.17
C LYS A 938 18.23 32.77 -26.94
N PRO A 939 19.56 32.61 -26.76
CA PRO A 939 20.57 32.22 -27.75
C PRO A 939 21.03 30.74 -27.69
N HIS A 940 20.40 29.89 -26.90
CA HIS A 940 20.89 28.56 -26.56
C HIS A 940 20.72 27.51 -27.69
N GLN A 941 19.70 27.63 -28.55
CA GLN A 941 19.56 26.83 -29.79
C GLN A 941 19.74 25.31 -29.61
N GLY A 942 19.22 24.73 -28.52
CA GLY A 942 19.29 23.29 -28.24
C GLY A 942 20.54 22.86 -27.50
N LYS A 943 21.38 23.80 -27.03
CA LYS A 943 22.50 23.50 -26.14
C LYS A 943 22.00 22.89 -24.83
N GLY A 944 22.70 21.87 -24.36
CA GLY A 944 22.43 21.22 -23.09
C GLY A 944 23.69 20.78 -22.36
N THR A 945 23.50 20.34 -21.14
CA THR A 945 24.53 19.77 -20.27
C THR A 945 23.96 18.54 -19.58
N LEU A 946 24.65 17.41 -19.69
CA LEU A 946 24.47 16.26 -18.81
C LEU A 946 25.35 16.47 -17.58
N ALA A 947 24.72 16.54 -16.40
CA ALA A 947 25.40 16.74 -15.12
C ALA A 947 25.29 15.49 -14.25
N ILE A 948 26.44 14.97 -13.82
CA ILE A 948 26.57 13.83 -12.91
C ILE A 948 27.37 14.30 -11.72
N ILE A 949 26.75 14.25 -10.55
CA ILE A 949 27.35 14.68 -9.29
C ILE A 949 27.31 13.50 -8.35
N THR A 950 28.48 12.97 -8.05
CA THR A 950 28.68 11.89 -7.08
C THR A 950 29.51 12.42 -5.91
N TYR A 951 29.86 11.53 -4.98
CA TYR A 951 30.75 11.84 -3.88
C TYR A 951 32.14 12.22 -4.42
N GLY A 952 32.54 13.48 -4.25
CA GLY A 952 33.87 14.00 -4.63
C GLY A 952 34.09 14.34 -6.10
N THR A 953 33.16 14.05 -7.01
CA THR A 953 33.31 14.33 -8.43
C THR A 953 32.09 14.96 -9.07
N GLU A 954 32.34 15.96 -9.92
CA GLU A 954 31.36 16.55 -10.81
C GLU A 954 31.81 16.29 -12.25
N VAL A 955 30.92 15.73 -13.05
CA VAL A 955 31.10 15.53 -14.48
C VAL A 955 30.03 16.33 -15.20
N ARG A 956 30.45 17.27 -16.04
CA ARG A 956 29.58 17.97 -16.98
C ARG A 956 29.95 17.57 -18.39
N GLN A 957 29.01 16.96 -19.10
CA GLN A 957 29.20 16.61 -20.48
C GLN A 957 28.29 17.49 -21.35
N PRO A 958 28.84 18.31 -22.25
CA PRO A 958 28.01 19.14 -23.13
C PRO A 958 27.25 18.25 -24.11
N VAL A 959 25.98 18.59 -24.33
CA VAL A 959 25.10 17.93 -25.28
C VAL A 959 24.42 18.95 -26.19
N VAL A 960 23.90 18.49 -27.32
CA VAL A 960 23.00 19.26 -28.18
C VAL A 960 21.77 18.40 -28.44
N CYS A 961 20.59 18.99 -28.27
CA CYS A 961 19.30 18.38 -28.53
C CYS A 961 18.66 19.05 -29.75
N GLU A 962 18.35 18.29 -30.79
CA GLU A 962 18.02 18.81 -32.13
C GLU A 962 16.61 18.42 -32.60
N GLY A 963 15.93 17.52 -31.89
CA GLY A 963 14.63 17.01 -32.32
C GLY A 963 13.78 16.49 -31.18
N ALA A 964 12.47 16.49 -31.42
CA ALA A 964 11.46 15.84 -30.60
C ALA A 964 10.59 15.01 -31.55
N SER A 965 10.43 13.72 -31.26
CA SER A 965 9.61 12.80 -32.06
C SER A 965 8.66 12.02 -31.16
N PRO A 966 7.45 11.68 -31.60
CA PRO A 966 6.59 10.74 -30.90
C PRO A 966 7.30 9.42 -30.54
#